data_AF-A0A257K890-F1
#
_entry.id   AF-A0A257K890-F1
#
_cell.length_a   1.000
_cell.length_b   1.000
_cell.length_c   1.000
_cell.angle_alpha   90.00
_cell.angle_beta   90.00
_cell.angle_gamma   90.00
#
_symmetry.space_group_name_H-M   'P 1'
#
loop_
_entity.id
_entity.type
_entity.pdbx_description
1 polymer ?
#
loop_
_entity_poly.entity_id
_entity_poly.type
_entity_poly.pdbx_seq_one_letter_code
_entity_poly.pdbx_strand_id
1 'polypeptide(L)'
;MKHLFFLILLLNLPILAGSQPASHTDRVLNHLLKKAGRHYYAKENELSLKSCQLLIKKAEASKNHRVLAEAYDVIALNFNDFAEFDKSYHYYQLAIKEANLAKNDTIKTWIYSNLANLLTSKFNRFSEGIKQYNMALKFAKQIDDQVEVSYITLNLAEAYLENGQYEISKKYIQKLFEKRFDQQDAEAQFTLNYLMGVYEKHHHKYKESIQWFSKAEACFKGCKTNLYIENVSRMYLFQSQVLDQLGRHQAAYSKLKSHLGYLKKNFNETASRKSRYLGYQIELNQFQKELQKAQLLKKSQDRELASNRIILVLSIITTVSIGVILLVFVRVARYRSQKNKKLIALNKELLLAKEKSEEANSLKSQFISTITHELRTPLYGITGITDILIEEHPELNRNSSVQSLRFSSRYLLALVNDLLHINKIEENKLELKKVAFNLRDEIENMMNSLHHMAEKNKNELLLVCGDQVPTYIESDLIRLSQILINLLSNGLKFTENGRVTLLISLIDKTNDTARLSFEVTDTGIGIAPENQDKIFEKFIQIERKSEDYQGTGLGLSIVKKLLNLFNSQIQVKSEEGNGTTFSFEIDFKLPKENQIALQSAFVNSLDLSTSHLKVLVVDDNPINQLVTKKILEKCHVQVVIVSDGWQALKEVKKDTFDLILMDINMPGMNGFETTRLLRSEGIHCPIIALTAFDKNEKWPEVIESGMNDILVKPFEATHLVEVITKNLQ
;
A
#
# COMPACT_ATOMS: atom_id res chain seq x y z
N MET A 1 53.39 6.30 66.80
CA MET A 1 52.91 5.14 67.57
C MET A 1 52.35 4.16 66.58
N LYS A 2 53.11 3.10 66.33
CA LYS A 2 53.01 2.30 65.12
C LYS A 2 53.20 0.78 65.36
N HIS A 3 53.17 0.21 66.56
CA HIS A 3 53.81 -1.11 66.74
C HIS A 3 53.00 -2.05 67.62
N LEU A 4 52.96 -3.33 67.25
CA LEU A 4 52.45 -4.43 68.02
C LEU A 4 53.59 -4.98 68.88
N PHE A 5 53.33 -5.04 70.18
CA PHE A 5 54.30 -5.52 71.13
C PHE A 5 53.59 -6.33 72.19
N PHE A 6 53.96 -7.60 72.27
CA PHE A 6 53.52 -8.46 73.36
C PHE A 6 54.09 -7.91 74.67
N LEU A 7 53.17 -7.46 75.52
CA LEU A 7 53.44 -7.07 76.89
C LEU A 7 53.31 -8.33 77.72
N ILE A 8 54.41 -8.78 78.29
CA ILE A 8 54.47 -10.07 78.95
C ILE A 8 53.55 -10.07 80.17
N LEU A 9 52.67 -11.07 80.23
CA LEU A 9 51.61 -11.20 81.22
C LEU A 9 52.19 -11.52 82.60
N LEU A 10 52.28 -10.51 83.47
CA LEU A 10 52.68 -10.65 84.88
C LEU A 10 51.71 -11.48 85.75
N LEU A 11 50.69 -12.13 85.16
CA LEU A 11 49.53 -12.62 85.92
C LEU A 11 49.34 -14.13 86.06
N ASN A 12 50.03 -14.99 85.31
CA ASN A 12 49.85 -16.45 85.48
C ASN A 12 51.09 -17.27 85.11
N LEU A 13 51.88 -17.67 86.11
CA LEU A 13 52.60 -18.95 86.10
C LEU A 13 52.62 -19.53 87.52
N PRO A 14 52.38 -20.85 87.68
CA PRO A 14 52.52 -21.53 88.96
C PRO A 14 54.00 -21.63 89.32
N ILE A 15 54.28 -21.54 90.62
CA ILE A 15 55.61 -21.70 91.20
C ILE A 15 56.15 -23.08 90.84
N LEU A 16 57.05 -23.16 89.87
CA LEU A 16 57.89 -24.33 89.60
C LEU A 16 59.33 -23.95 89.92
N ALA A 17 59.70 -24.09 91.19
CA ALA A 17 61.05 -24.38 91.64
C ALA A 17 61.00 -24.82 93.10
N GLY A 18 61.49 -26.03 93.39
CA GLY A 18 61.81 -26.41 94.76
C GLY A 18 62.92 -25.52 95.32
N SER A 19 62.68 -24.91 96.48
CA SER A 19 63.64 -24.72 97.59
C SER A 19 63.09 -23.71 98.62
N GLN A 20 63.04 -24.17 99.88
CA GLN A 20 62.80 -23.44 101.14
C GLN A 20 61.47 -22.65 101.34
N PRO A 21 60.88 -22.68 102.55
CA PRO A 21 59.65 -21.94 102.83
C PRO A 21 59.91 -20.43 102.82
N ALA A 22 59.27 -19.72 101.88
CA ALA A 22 59.35 -18.26 101.76
C ALA A 22 58.96 -17.54 103.07
N SER A 23 59.75 -16.53 103.46
CA SER A 23 59.53 -15.74 104.67
C SER A 23 58.16 -15.02 104.64
N HIS A 24 57.58 -14.69 105.80
CA HIS A 24 56.34 -13.89 105.89
C HIS A 24 56.46 -12.57 105.09
N THR A 25 57.66 -11.97 105.09
CA THR A 25 57.99 -10.75 104.35
C THR A 25 57.87 -10.94 102.83
N ASP A 26 58.33 -12.06 102.28
CA ASP A 26 58.23 -12.34 100.83
C ASP A 26 56.79 -12.54 100.36
N ARG A 27 55.93 -13.15 101.19
CA ARG A 27 54.50 -13.33 100.87
C ARG A 27 53.78 -11.98 100.78
N VAL A 28 54.08 -11.04 101.68
CA VAL A 28 53.50 -9.70 101.70
C VAL A 28 53.95 -8.88 100.47
N LEU A 29 55.24 -8.95 100.11
CA LEU A 29 55.78 -8.28 98.94
C LEU A 29 55.14 -8.82 97.64
N ASN A 30 55.04 -10.14 97.49
CA ASN A 30 54.41 -10.76 96.31
C ASN A 30 52.92 -10.40 96.19
N HIS A 31 52.20 -10.33 97.31
CA HIS A 31 50.79 -9.91 97.30
C HIS A 31 50.63 -8.46 96.82
N LEU A 32 51.48 -7.54 97.31
CA LEU A 32 51.47 -6.13 96.90
C LEU A 32 51.84 -5.94 95.43
N LEU A 33 52.83 -6.68 94.94
CA LEU A 33 53.19 -6.69 93.51
C LEU A 33 52.03 -7.17 92.64
N LYS A 34 51.40 -8.29 93.00
CA LYS A 34 50.25 -8.83 92.27
C LYS A 34 49.08 -7.83 92.26
N LYS A 35 48.88 -7.10 93.35
CA LYS A 35 47.90 -6.00 93.44
C LYS A 35 48.25 -4.84 92.50
N ALA A 36 49.51 -4.40 92.47
CA ALA A 36 49.96 -3.34 91.57
C ALA A 36 49.79 -3.71 90.09
N GLY A 37 50.16 -4.94 89.72
CA GLY A 37 49.95 -5.48 88.37
C GLY A 37 48.47 -5.57 88.00
N ARG A 38 47.61 -6.07 88.89
CA ARG A 38 46.15 -6.11 88.66
C ARG A 38 45.56 -4.72 88.39
N HIS A 39 45.94 -3.72 89.19
CA HIS A 39 45.49 -2.34 88.96
C HIS A 39 45.96 -1.81 87.61
N TYR A 40 47.20 -2.10 87.19
CA TYR A 40 47.68 -1.72 85.85
C TYR A 40 46.84 -2.36 84.74
N TYR A 41 46.60 -3.67 84.80
CA TYR A 41 45.78 -4.35 83.78
C TYR A 41 44.31 -3.93 83.80
N ALA A 42 43.79 -3.52 84.96
CA ALA A 42 42.46 -2.92 85.08
C ALA A 42 42.38 -1.47 84.57
N LYS A 43 43.50 -0.89 84.10
CA LYS A 43 43.64 0.53 83.70
C LYS A 43 43.41 1.52 84.83
N GLU A 44 43.64 1.08 86.06
CA GLU A 44 43.60 1.88 87.29
C GLU A 44 45.01 2.39 87.63
N ASN A 45 45.60 3.15 86.71
CA ASN A 45 47.04 3.48 86.74
C ASN A 45 47.45 4.22 88.03
N GLU A 46 46.58 5.06 88.61
CA GLU A 46 46.84 5.73 89.89
C GLU A 46 46.95 4.74 91.06
N LEU A 47 46.07 3.74 91.12
CA LEU A 47 46.09 2.70 92.15
C LEU A 47 47.28 1.74 91.97
N SER A 48 47.67 1.49 90.71
CA SER A 48 48.88 0.75 90.38
C SER A 48 50.13 1.44 90.91
N LEU A 49 50.29 2.74 90.62
CA LEU A 49 51.44 3.53 91.09
C LEU A 49 51.48 3.68 92.62
N LYS A 50 50.34 3.92 93.28
CA LYS A 50 50.26 3.94 94.75
C LYS A 50 50.69 2.60 95.36
N SER A 51 50.29 1.49 94.73
CA SER A 51 50.70 0.15 95.15
C SER A 51 52.20 -0.08 94.94
N CYS A 52 52.77 0.38 93.82
CA CYS A 52 54.21 0.31 93.57
C CYS A 52 55.04 1.17 94.54
N GLN A 53 54.57 2.37 94.91
CA GLN A 53 55.25 3.21 95.90
C GLN A 53 55.38 2.52 97.26
N LEU A 54 54.28 1.91 97.73
CA LEU A 54 54.28 1.14 98.98
C LEU A 54 55.16 -0.11 98.87
N LEU A 55 55.16 -0.76 97.72
CA LEU A 55 55.96 -1.95 97.43
C LEU A 55 57.46 -1.66 97.46
N ILE A 56 57.90 -0.60 96.78
CA ILE A 56 59.32 -0.18 96.74
C ILE A 56 59.83 0.09 98.15
N LYS A 57 59.11 0.89 98.95
CA LYS A 57 59.51 1.22 100.32
C LYS A 57 59.77 -0.02 101.19
N LYS A 58 58.94 -1.06 101.03
CA LYS A 58 59.09 -2.33 101.78
C LYS A 58 60.17 -3.24 101.20
N ALA A 59 60.37 -3.21 99.88
CA ALA A 59 61.38 -4.01 99.20
C ALA A 59 62.80 -3.44 99.42
N GLU A 60 62.96 -2.11 99.51
CA GLU A 60 64.23 -1.44 99.86
C GLU A 60 64.65 -1.78 101.29
N ALA A 61 63.72 -1.72 102.25
CA ALA A 61 63.98 -2.03 103.65
C ALA A 61 64.42 -3.49 103.86
N SER A 62 64.00 -4.42 102.98
CA SER A 62 64.39 -5.83 103.00
C SER A 62 65.50 -6.19 101.99
N LYS A 63 66.05 -5.20 101.27
CA LYS A 63 67.05 -5.38 100.18
C LYS A 63 66.62 -6.44 99.15
N ASN A 64 65.33 -6.53 98.86
CA ASN A 64 64.78 -7.50 97.92
C ASN A 64 64.86 -6.97 96.48
N HIS A 65 66.03 -7.14 95.85
CA HIS A 65 66.30 -6.68 94.49
C HIS A 65 65.34 -7.26 93.43
N ARG A 66 64.81 -8.47 93.65
CA ARG A 66 63.85 -9.11 92.73
C ARG A 66 62.55 -8.31 92.64
N VAL A 67 61.97 -8.00 93.79
CA VAL A 67 60.70 -7.25 93.88
C VAL A 67 60.87 -5.80 93.44
N LEU A 68 62.04 -5.19 93.69
CA LEU A 68 62.35 -3.83 93.20
C LEU A 68 62.37 -3.77 91.67
N ALA A 69 63.00 -4.75 91.01
CA ALA A 69 63.02 -4.83 89.56
C ALA A 69 61.60 -4.93 88.97
N GLU A 70 60.76 -5.81 89.51
CA GLU A 70 59.37 -5.98 89.06
C GLU A 70 58.51 -4.73 89.35
N ALA A 71 58.74 -4.05 90.47
CA ALA A 71 58.03 -2.80 90.80
C ALA A 71 58.38 -1.67 89.81
N TYR A 72 59.66 -1.52 89.45
CA TYR A 72 60.10 -0.53 88.49
C TYR A 72 59.62 -0.84 87.05
N ASP A 73 59.54 -2.11 86.67
CA ASP A 73 58.93 -2.54 85.38
C ASP A 73 57.46 -2.09 85.31
N VAL A 74 56.66 -2.36 86.35
CA VAL A 74 55.25 -1.92 86.42
C VAL A 74 55.13 -0.40 86.39
N ILE A 75 56.02 0.34 87.05
CA ILE A 75 56.04 1.81 86.98
C ILE A 75 56.35 2.29 85.55
N ALA A 76 57.35 1.68 84.90
CA ALA A 76 57.71 2.01 83.53
C ALA A 76 56.53 1.77 82.57
N LEU A 77 55.76 0.71 82.77
CA LEU A 77 54.55 0.41 82.02
C LEU A 77 53.44 1.45 82.22
N ASN A 78 53.23 1.92 83.45
CA ASN A 78 52.29 3.00 83.73
C ASN A 78 52.69 4.32 83.04
N PHE A 79 53.98 4.70 83.08
CA PHE A 79 54.46 5.90 82.38
C PHE A 79 54.38 5.77 80.85
N ASN A 80 54.55 4.57 80.31
CA ASN A 80 54.32 4.32 78.88
C ASN A 80 52.85 4.55 78.49
N ASP A 81 51.90 4.11 79.32
CA ASP A 81 50.46 4.36 79.12
C ASP A 81 50.11 5.85 79.16
N PHE A 82 50.82 6.64 79.98
CA PHE A 82 50.67 8.11 80.05
C PHE A 82 51.38 8.86 78.92
N ALA A 83 52.03 8.16 77.99
CA ALA A 83 52.88 8.74 76.95
C ALA A 83 54.09 9.54 77.46
N GLU A 84 54.51 9.29 78.72
CA GLU A 84 55.70 9.86 79.36
C GLU A 84 56.91 8.94 79.11
N PHE A 85 57.30 8.84 77.83
CA PHE A 85 58.23 7.82 77.36
C PHE A 85 59.64 7.94 77.94
N ASP A 86 60.13 9.15 78.21
CA ASP A 86 61.45 9.37 78.81
C ASP A 86 61.49 8.88 80.28
N LYS A 87 60.41 9.09 81.03
CA LYS A 87 60.26 8.55 82.40
C LYS A 87 60.15 7.03 82.37
N SER A 88 59.36 6.48 81.43
CA SER A 88 59.26 5.04 81.22
C SER A 88 60.64 4.43 80.94
N TYR A 89 61.42 5.04 80.05
CA TYR A 89 62.79 4.62 79.74
C TYR A 89 63.70 4.64 80.98
N HIS A 90 63.65 5.71 81.77
CA HIS A 90 64.41 5.83 83.02
C HIS A 90 64.08 4.69 84.01
N TYR A 91 62.78 4.40 84.23
CA TYR A 91 62.38 3.34 85.14
C TYR A 91 62.73 1.93 84.63
N TYR A 92 62.72 1.68 83.31
CA TYR A 92 63.26 0.43 82.78
C TYR A 92 64.76 0.28 83.05
N GLN A 93 65.55 1.36 82.97
CA GLN A 93 66.98 1.30 83.33
C GLN A 93 67.19 0.95 84.81
N LEU A 94 66.38 1.52 85.71
CA LEU A 94 66.38 1.16 87.12
C LEU A 94 65.99 -0.32 87.32
N ALA A 95 64.95 -0.77 86.63
CA ALA A 95 64.50 -2.16 86.67
C ALA A 95 65.61 -3.13 86.23
N ILE A 96 66.34 -2.83 85.15
CA ILE A 96 67.48 -3.63 84.67
C ILE A 96 68.59 -3.69 85.73
N LYS A 97 68.91 -2.55 86.37
CA LYS A 97 69.94 -2.48 87.41
C LYS A 97 69.61 -3.43 88.57
N GLU A 98 68.38 -3.38 89.07
CA GLU A 98 67.91 -4.25 90.15
C GLU A 98 67.80 -5.72 89.73
N ALA A 99 67.35 -6.00 88.50
CA ALA A 99 67.27 -7.36 87.96
C ALA A 99 68.66 -8.02 87.84
N ASN A 100 69.70 -7.25 87.52
CA ASN A 100 71.08 -7.71 87.50
C ASN A 100 71.59 -8.08 88.91
N LEU A 101 71.26 -7.28 89.92
CA LEU A 101 71.60 -7.56 91.32
C LEU A 101 70.85 -8.79 91.85
N ALA A 102 69.60 -8.98 91.44
CA ALA A 102 68.77 -10.14 91.79
C ALA A 102 69.22 -11.44 91.11
N LYS A 103 70.10 -11.38 90.09
CA LYS A 103 70.53 -12.51 89.25
C LYS A 103 69.36 -13.37 88.74
N ASN A 104 68.23 -12.73 88.43
CA ASN A 104 67.02 -13.41 87.97
C ASN A 104 66.81 -13.18 86.47
N ASP A 105 67.03 -14.24 85.68
CA ASP A 105 66.98 -14.14 84.21
C ASP A 105 65.55 -14.08 83.66
N THR A 106 64.54 -14.56 84.40
CA THR A 106 63.11 -14.39 84.05
C THR A 106 62.72 -12.92 84.02
N ILE A 107 63.04 -12.16 85.07
CA ILE A 107 62.71 -10.74 85.16
C ILE A 107 63.48 -9.91 84.13
N LYS A 108 64.75 -10.26 83.87
CA LYS A 108 65.53 -9.64 82.80
C LYS A 108 64.86 -9.84 81.44
N THR A 109 64.39 -11.05 81.15
CA THR A 109 63.69 -11.36 79.89
C THR A 109 62.55 -10.37 79.65
N TRP A 110 61.71 -10.16 80.66
CA TRP A 110 60.54 -9.29 80.58
C TRP A 110 60.91 -7.82 80.41
N ILE A 111 61.81 -7.30 81.27
CA ILE A 111 62.23 -5.90 81.24
C ILE A 111 62.92 -5.54 79.92
N TYR A 112 63.83 -6.39 79.43
CA TYR A 112 64.52 -6.15 78.16
C TYR A 112 63.54 -6.17 76.97
N SER A 113 62.53 -7.05 76.98
CA SER A 113 61.47 -7.10 75.96
C SER A 113 60.60 -5.84 76.00
N ASN A 114 60.15 -5.43 77.19
CA ASN A 114 59.33 -4.23 77.39
C ASN A 114 60.08 -2.94 77.01
N LEU A 115 61.37 -2.84 77.35
CA LEU A 115 62.22 -1.72 76.94
C LEU A 115 62.43 -1.71 75.42
N ALA A 116 62.62 -2.88 74.81
CA ALA A 116 62.74 -3.01 73.36
C ALA A 116 61.46 -2.49 72.68
N ASN A 117 60.29 -2.88 73.18
CA ASN A 117 58.98 -2.41 72.72
C ASN A 117 58.88 -0.88 72.77
N LEU A 118 59.36 -0.24 73.85
CA LEU A 118 59.35 1.22 73.99
C LEU A 118 60.28 1.89 72.95
N LEU A 119 61.49 1.37 72.79
CA LEU A 119 62.52 1.91 71.88
C LEU A 119 62.11 1.84 70.42
N THR A 120 61.63 0.69 69.98
CA THR A 120 61.11 0.51 68.61
C THR A 120 59.82 1.29 68.43
N SER A 121 58.88 1.26 69.41
CA SER A 121 57.54 1.78 69.16
C SER A 121 57.31 3.27 69.28
N LYS A 122 58.03 3.89 70.22
CA LYS A 122 57.81 5.28 70.63
C LYS A 122 58.96 6.15 70.19
N PHE A 123 60.19 5.64 70.29
CA PHE A 123 61.39 6.37 69.91
C PHE A 123 61.88 6.10 68.49
N ASN A 124 61.33 5.12 67.76
CA ASN A 124 61.83 4.65 66.46
C ASN A 124 63.33 4.27 66.46
N ARG A 125 63.89 3.92 67.63
CA ARG A 125 65.30 3.53 67.81
C ARG A 125 65.45 2.03 67.56
N PHE A 126 65.24 1.60 66.32
CA PHE A 126 65.16 0.17 65.97
C PHE A 126 66.44 -0.62 66.27
N SER A 127 67.62 -0.07 65.99
CA SER A 127 68.90 -0.74 66.27
C SER A 127 69.08 -1.06 67.76
N GLU A 128 68.75 -0.09 68.62
CA GLU A 128 68.82 -0.24 70.07
C GLU A 128 67.74 -1.17 70.60
N GLY A 129 66.51 -1.05 70.11
CA GLY A 129 65.42 -1.95 70.47
C GLY A 129 65.70 -3.41 70.09
N ILE A 130 66.20 -3.66 68.87
CA ILE A 130 66.63 -4.99 68.43
C ILE A 130 67.76 -5.54 69.31
N LYS A 131 68.70 -4.70 69.75
CA LYS A 131 69.73 -5.11 70.72
C LYS A 131 69.11 -5.57 72.04
N GLN A 132 68.11 -4.84 72.55
CA GLN A 132 67.40 -5.23 73.77
C GLN A 132 66.59 -6.52 73.59
N TYR A 133 65.90 -6.72 72.45
CA TYR A 133 65.24 -8.00 72.18
C TYR A 133 66.21 -9.17 72.11
N ASN A 134 67.40 -8.99 71.52
CA ASN A 134 68.39 -10.06 71.49
C ASN A 134 68.90 -10.42 72.90
N MET A 135 68.98 -9.44 73.81
CA MET A 135 69.24 -9.71 75.23
C MET A 135 68.08 -10.46 75.87
N ALA A 136 66.84 -10.02 75.66
CA ALA A 136 65.64 -10.71 76.16
C ALA A 136 65.58 -12.17 75.66
N LEU A 137 65.80 -12.38 74.36
CA LEU A 137 65.82 -13.70 73.72
C LEU A 137 66.94 -14.60 74.27
N LYS A 138 68.09 -14.02 74.62
CA LYS A 138 69.20 -14.76 75.25
C LYS A 138 68.77 -15.29 76.62
N PHE A 139 68.19 -14.43 77.47
CA PHE A 139 67.73 -14.83 78.80
C PHE A 139 66.57 -15.83 78.72
N ALA A 140 65.60 -15.61 77.82
CA ALA A 140 64.47 -16.53 77.60
C ALA A 140 64.94 -17.96 77.25
N LYS A 141 66.00 -18.09 76.43
CA LYS A 141 66.60 -19.39 76.11
C LYS A 141 67.35 -20.02 77.28
N GLN A 142 67.95 -19.22 78.15
CA GLN A 142 68.69 -19.72 79.31
C GLN A 142 67.75 -20.30 80.38
N ILE A 143 66.55 -19.77 80.50
CA ILE A 143 65.51 -20.26 81.43
C ILE A 143 64.60 -21.33 80.80
N ASP A 144 64.88 -21.76 79.56
CA ASP A 144 64.09 -22.71 78.75
C ASP A 144 62.59 -22.35 78.61
N ASP A 145 62.27 -21.06 78.56
CA ASP A 145 60.90 -20.59 78.37
C ASP A 145 60.58 -20.44 76.87
N GLN A 146 60.05 -21.51 76.27
CA GLN A 146 59.72 -21.55 74.85
C GLN A 146 58.59 -20.59 74.45
N VAL A 147 57.72 -20.22 75.39
CA VAL A 147 56.62 -19.28 75.17
C VAL A 147 57.20 -17.87 74.99
N GLU A 148 58.05 -17.45 75.93
CA GLU A 148 58.74 -16.15 75.86
C GLU A 148 59.68 -16.04 74.66
N VAL A 149 60.46 -17.09 74.38
CA VAL A 149 61.31 -17.15 73.18
C VAL A 149 60.50 -16.84 71.92
N SER A 150 59.26 -17.31 71.87
CA SER A 150 58.44 -17.17 70.69
C SER A 150 57.75 -15.81 70.57
N TYR A 151 57.23 -15.24 71.68
CA TYR A 151 56.70 -13.87 71.68
C TYR A 151 57.80 -12.84 71.37
N ILE A 152 58.99 -13.00 71.94
CA ILE A 152 60.14 -12.13 71.64
C ILE A 152 60.55 -12.29 70.16
N THR A 153 60.52 -13.51 69.64
CA THR A 153 60.80 -13.76 68.21
C THR A 153 59.77 -13.10 67.29
N LEU A 154 58.50 -13.07 67.70
CA LEU A 154 57.43 -12.39 66.97
C LEU A 154 57.61 -10.87 66.98
N ASN A 155 57.90 -10.27 68.15
CA ASN A 155 58.21 -8.85 68.28
C ASN A 155 59.48 -8.46 67.48
N LEU A 156 60.50 -9.34 67.45
CA LEU A 156 61.70 -9.16 66.60
C LEU A 156 61.35 -9.18 65.11
N ALA A 157 60.53 -10.14 64.68
CA ALA A 157 60.09 -10.22 63.30
C ALA A 157 59.39 -8.93 62.86
N GLU A 158 58.52 -8.38 63.70
CA GLU A 158 57.88 -7.10 63.44
C GLU A 158 58.86 -5.93 63.41
N ALA A 159 59.75 -5.82 64.40
CA ALA A 159 60.74 -4.76 64.45
C ALA A 159 61.65 -4.76 63.20
N TYR A 160 62.05 -5.93 62.72
CA TYR A 160 62.80 -6.04 61.46
C TYR A 160 61.95 -5.66 60.24
N LEU A 161 60.68 -6.05 60.21
CA LEU A 161 59.77 -5.72 59.11
C LEU A 161 59.59 -4.20 58.98
N GLU A 162 59.38 -3.53 60.11
CA GLU A 162 59.16 -2.08 60.14
C GLU A 162 60.43 -1.27 59.93
N ASN A 163 61.58 -1.82 60.31
CA ASN A 163 62.89 -1.25 59.98
C ASN A 163 63.30 -1.50 58.51
N GLY A 164 62.42 -2.08 57.68
CA GLY A 164 62.66 -2.35 56.27
C GLY A 164 63.54 -3.58 55.98
N GLN A 165 63.87 -4.38 56.98
CA GLN A 165 64.68 -5.59 56.86
C GLN A 165 63.79 -6.83 56.62
N TYR A 166 63.06 -6.83 55.51
CA TYR A 166 62.00 -7.80 55.20
C TYR A 166 62.47 -9.26 55.18
N GLU A 167 63.64 -9.54 54.60
CA GLU A 167 64.18 -10.90 54.51
C GLU A 167 64.64 -11.45 55.88
N ILE A 168 65.14 -10.58 56.76
CA ILE A 168 65.48 -10.96 58.12
C ILE A 168 64.19 -11.25 58.92
N SER A 169 63.19 -10.37 58.80
CA SER A 169 61.87 -10.58 59.39
C SER A 169 61.26 -11.92 58.98
N LYS A 170 61.24 -12.23 57.67
CA LYS A 170 60.71 -13.49 57.13
C LYS A 170 61.36 -14.72 57.76
N LYS A 171 62.69 -14.71 57.97
CA LYS A 171 63.39 -15.84 58.63
C LYS A 171 62.88 -16.07 60.05
N TYR A 172 62.56 -15.01 60.80
CA TYR A 172 61.96 -15.14 62.13
C TYR A 172 60.50 -15.60 62.05
N ILE A 173 59.72 -15.10 61.09
CA ILE A 173 58.34 -15.55 60.83
C ILE A 173 58.29 -17.06 60.49
N GLN A 174 59.19 -17.54 59.62
CA GLN A 174 59.27 -18.94 59.23
C GLN A 174 59.61 -19.86 60.41
N LYS A 175 60.56 -19.45 61.26
CA LYS A 175 60.89 -20.20 62.49
C LYS A 175 59.68 -20.36 63.42
N LEU A 176 58.80 -19.37 63.48
CA LEU A 176 57.56 -19.46 64.28
C LEU A 176 56.54 -20.43 63.67
N PHE A 177 56.43 -20.49 62.34
CA PHE A 177 55.59 -21.48 61.65
C PHE A 177 56.09 -22.91 61.86
N GLU A 178 57.40 -23.15 61.75
CA GLU A 178 58.02 -24.49 61.88
C GLU A 178 57.85 -25.07 63.29
N LYS A 179 57.98 -24.23 64.32
CA LYS A 179 57.86 -24.66 65.72
C LYS A 179 56.43 -24.92 66.20
N ARG A 180 55.42 -24.80 65.32
CA ARG A 180 53.98 -24.84 65.68
C ARG A 180 53.68 -23.95 66.88
N PHE A 181 54.10 -22.68 66.78
CA PHE A 181 53.78 -21.67 67.77
C PHE A 181 52.29 -21.73 68.14
N ASP A 182 51.98 -21.61 69.44
CA ASP A 182 50.69 -21.96 70.07
C ASP A 182 49.48 -21.68 69.16
N GLN A 183 48.86 -22.77 68.68
CA GLN A 183 47.72 -22.68 67.76
C GLN A 183 46.44 -22.23 68.47
N GLN A 184 46.41 -22.27 69.81
CA GLN A 184 45.29 -21.79 70.62
C GLN A 184 45.38 -20.30 70.92
N ASP A 185 46.56 -19.70 70.76
CA ASP A 185 46.75 -18.25 70.88
C ASP A 185 46.33 -17.52 69.60
N ALA A 186 45.06 -17.14 69.54
CA ALA A 186 44.48 -16.39 68.43
C ALA A 186 45.18 -15.04 68.16
N GLU A 187 45.83 -14.43 69.17
CA GLU A 187 46.49 -13.13 69.04
C GLU A 187 47.82 -13.24 68.28
N ALA A 188 48.65 -14.19 68.68
CA ALA A 188 49.91 -14.41 68.01
C ALA A 188 49.70 -15.05 66.63
N GLN A 189 48.65 -15.86 66.44
CA GLN A 189 48.23 -16.30 65.09
C GLN A 189 47.77 -15.12 64.22
N PHE A 190 46.96 -14.19 64.75
CA PHE A 190 46.61 -12.96 64.03
C PHE A 190 47.86 -12.21 63.58
N THR A 191 48.79 -11.98 64.51
CA THR A 191 50.02 -11.22 64.28
C THR A 191 50.91 -11.88 63.24
N LEU A 192 51.12 -13.19 63.34
CA LEU A 192 51.95 -13.96 62.42
C LEU A 192 51.40 -13.88 60.98
N ASN A 193 50.09 -14.09 60.82
CA ASN A 193 49.42 -13.99 59.52
C ASN A 193 49.42 -12.53 59.00
N TYR A 194 49.25 -11.55 59.89
CA TYR A 194 49.31 -10.13 59.56
C TYR A 194 50.70 -9.75 59.01
N LEU A 195 51.78 -10.10 59.73
CA LEU A 195 53.15 -9.81 59.30
C LEU A 195 53.49 -10.47 57.97
N MET A 196 53.03 -11.70 57.74
CA MET A 196 53.19 -12.37 56.43
C MET A 196 52.40 -11.64 55.33
N GLY A 197 51.18 -11.18 55.61
CA GLY A 197 50.40 -10.37 54.67
C GLY A 197 51.08 -9.04 54.32
N VAL A 198 51.73 -8.40 55.29
CA VAL A 198 52.55 -7.19 55.07
C VAL A 198 53.79 -7.50 54.24
N TYR A 199 54.50 -8.59 54.55
CA TYR A 199 55.66 -9.04 53.76
C TYR A 199 55.30 -9.25 52.29
N GLU A 200 54.22 -10.00 52.00
CA GLU A 200 53.78 -10.27 50.63
C GLU A 200 53.30 -8.99 49.92
N LYS A 201 52.65 -8.07 50.65
CA LYS A 201 52.27 -6.74 50.12
C LYS A 201 53.49 -5.98 49.63
N HIS A 202 54.57 -5.95 50.41
CA HIS A 202 55.80 -5.26 50.04
C HIS A 202 56.48 -5.86 48.81
N HIS A 203 56.29 -7.17 48.56
CA HIS A 203 56.82 -7.85 47.38
C HIS A 203 55.86 -7.84 46.18
N HIS A 204 54.83 -6.97 46.20
CA HIS A 204 53.79 -6.86 45.15
C HIS A 204 53.00 -8.15 44.87
N LYS A 205 53.06 -9.13 45.79
CA LYS A 205 52.29 -10.38 45.73
C LYS A 205 50.90 -10.16 46.34
N TYR A 206 50.10 -9.38 45.62
CA TYR A 206 48.84 -8.84 46.13
C TYR A 206 47.77 -9.91 46.38
N LYS A 207 47.74 -11.00 45.61
CA LYS A 207 46.77 -12.09 45.83
C LYS A 207 47.10 -12.87 47.10
N GLU A 208 48.36 -13.20 47.29
CA GLU A 208 48.90 -13.90 48.45
C GLU A 208 48.75 -13.03 49.71
N SER A 209 49.06 -11.73 49.60
CA SER A 209 48.86 -10.75 50.67
C SER A 209 47.41 -10.72 51.17
N ILE A 210 46.42 -10.71 50.26
CA ILE A 210 45.01 -10.78 50.65
C ILE A 210 44.69 -12.08 51.38
N GLN A 211 45.20 -13.23 50.91
CA GLN A 211 44.95 -14.52 51.57
C GLN A 211 45.48 -14.51 53.01
N TRP A 212 46.69 -13.98 53.22
CA TRP A 212 47.27 -13.85 54.56
C TRP A 212 46.50 -12.88 55.45
N PHE A 213 46.08 -11.72 54.91
CA PHE A 213 45.22 -10.81 55.66
C PHE A 213 43.84 -11.42 55.97
N SER A 214 43.28 -12.25 55.09
CA SER A 214 42.04 -12.99 55.36
C SER A 214 42.21 -14.03 56.47
N LYS A 215 43.36 -14.72 56.51
CA LYS A 215 43.69 -15.62 57.63
C LYS A 215 43.81 -14.86 58.95
N ALA A 216 44.51 -13.71 58.94
CA ALA A 216 44.58 -12.83 60.10
C ALA A 216 43.17 -12.36 60.54
N GLU A 217 42.35 -11.90 59.60
CA GLU A 217 40.96 -11.48 59.87
C GLU A 217 40.10 -12.60 60.48
N ALA A 218 40.32 -13.85 60.09
CA ALA A 218 39.64 -15.01 60.68
C ALA A 218 40.05 -15.26 62.14
N CYS A 219 41.35 -15.15 62.47
CA CYS A 219 41.83 -15.26 63.84
C CYS A 219 41.21 -14.19 64.75
N PHE A 220 41.05 -12.96 64.25
CA PHE A 220 40.49 -11.86 65.04
C PHE A 220 39.01 -12.04 65.43
N LYS A 221 38.18 -12.66 64.58
CA LYS A 221 36.74 -12.83 64.86
C LYS A 221 36.44 -13.68 66.12
N GLY A 222 37.43 -14.42 66.63
CA GLY A 222 37.32 -15.19 67.88
C GLY A 222 37.83 -14.47 69.15
N CYS A 223 38.45 -13.29 69.04
CA CYS A 223 39.09 -12.60 70.17
C CYS A 223 38.10 -11.68 70.91
N LYS A 224 38.02 -11.79 72.24
CA LYS A 224 37.15 -10.95 73.10
C LYS A 224 37.80 -9.65 73.61
N THR A 225 39.08 -9.42 73.34
CA THR A 225 39.88 -8.38 74.01
C THR A 225 39.98 -7.08 73.20
N ASN A 226 39.73 -5.93 73.84
CA ASN A 226 39.81 -4.58 73.24
C ASN A 226 41.24 -4.09 72.91
N LEU A 227 42.29 -4.88 73.19
CA LEU A 227 43.69 -4.45 73.09
C LEU A 227 44.24 -4.25 71.66
N TYR A 228 43.47 -4.59 70.60
CA TYR A 228 44.02 -4.77 69.24
C TYR A 228 43.36 -3.92 68.14
N ILE A 229 42.58 -2.92 68.53
CA ILE A 229 41.81 -2.09 67.59
C ILE A 229 42.73 -1.40 66.55
N GLU A 230 43.96 -1.03 66.92
CA GLU A 230 44.90 -0.35 66.01
C GLU A 230 45.45 -1.27 64.91
N ASN A 231 45.77 -2.53 65.24
CA ASN A 231 46.37 -3.46 64.28
C ASN A 231 45.34 -4.04 63.31
N VAL A 232 44.13 -4.31 63.81
CA VAL A 232 42.98 -4.66 62.97
C VAL A 232 42.64 -3.52 62.02
N SER A 233 42.64 -2.27 62.52
CA SER A 233 42.48 -1.08 61.69
C SER A 233 43.55 -1.03 60.59
N ARG A 234 44.82 -1.24 60.91
CA ARG A 234 45.92 -1.22 59.93
C ARG A 234 45.85 -2.35 58.90
N MET A 235 45.46 -3.56 59.33
CA MET A 235 45.21 -4.68 58.42
C MET A 235 44.15 -4.29 57.37
N TYR A 236 43.04 -3.68 57.80
CA TYR A 236 41.99 -3.22 56.88
C TYR A 236 42.47 -2.13 55.91
N LEU A 237 43.33 -1.22 56.36
CA LEU A 237 43.98 -0.24 55.48
C LEU A 237 44.83 -0.92 54.41
N PHE A 238 45.64 -1.91 54.80
CA PHE A 238 46.48 -2.64 53.85
C PHE A 238 45.66 -3.52 52.90
N GLN A 239 44.60 -4.17 53.37
CA GLN A 239 43.65 -4.87 52.50
C GLN A 239 43.02 -3.91 51.48
N SER A 240 42.62 -2.70 51.92
CA SER A 240 42.07 -1.68 51.03
C SER A 240 43.06 -1.30 49.93
N GLN A 241 44.29 -0.95 50.30
CA GLN A 241 45.36 -0.60 49.35
C GLN A 241 45.63 -1.72 48.35
N VAL A 242 45.70 -2.98 48.82
CA VAL A 242 45.96 -4.13 47.95
C VAL A 242 44.79 -4.41 47.01
N LEU A 243 43.55 -4.29 47.48
CA LEU A 243 42.36 -4.46 46.66
C LEU A 243 42.24 -3.37 45.59
N ASP A 244 42.65 -2.15 45.92
CA ASP A 244 42.67 -1.04 44.96
C ASP A 244 43.69 -1.27 43.85
N GLN A 245 44.90 -1.73 44.19
CA GLN A 245 45.92 -2.14 43.22
C GLN A 245 45.47 -3.29 42.30
N LEU A 246 44.54 -4.14 42.77
CA LEU A 246 43.93 -5.20 41.97
C LEU A 246 42.73 -4.74 41.12
N GLY A 247 42.43 -3.43 41.08
CA GLY A 247 41.28 -2.86 40.37
C GLY A 247 39.93 -3.16 41.03
N ARG A 248 39.93 -3.66 42.27
CA ARG A 248 38.70 -4.02 43.02
C ARG A 248 38.23 -2.86 43.89
N HIS A 249 37.99 -1.70 43.27
CA HIS A 249 37.71 -0.43 43.96
C HIS A 249 36.55 -0.50 44.97
N GLN A 250 35.47 -1.24 44.66
CA GLN A 250 34.34 -1.38 45.60
C GLN A 250 34.71 -2.19 46.85
N ALA A 251 35.52 -3.25 46.69
CA ALA A 251 36.01 -4.02 47.83
C ALA A 251 37.04 -3.22 48.63
N ALA A 252 37.90 -2.45 47.94
CA ALA A 252 38.86 -1.53 48.56
C ALA A 252 38.15 -0.48 49.43
N TYR A 253 37.08 0.14 48.91
CA TYR A 253 36.24 1.08 49.65
C TYR A 253 35.64 0.45 50.92
N SER A 254 35.10 -0.77 50.82
CA SER A 254 34.54 -1.48 51.97
C SER A 254 35.58 -1.69 53.08
N LYS A 255 36.80 -2.11 52.70
CA LYS A 255 37.89 -2.30 53.66
C LYS A 255 38.40 -0.97 54.24
N LEU A 256 38.44 0.12 53.46
CA LEU A 256 38.76 1.46 53.98
C LEU A 256 37.72 1.97 54.99
N LYS A 257 36.43 1.68 54.73
CA LYS A 257 35.35 1.96 55.68
C LYS A 257 35.52 1.18 56.98
N SER A 258 35.90 -0.10 56.90
CA SER A 258 36.24 -0.90 58.09
C SER A 258 37.43 -0.31 58.84
N HIS A 259 38.51 0.09 58.14
CA HIS A 259 39.66 0.77 58.74
C HIS A 259 39.26 1.98 59.59
N LEU A 260 38.45 2.88 59.03
CA LEU A 260 37.90 4.06 59.71
C LEU A 260 37.01 3.70 60.91
N GLY A 261 36.19 2.65 60.78
CA GLY A 261 35.35 2.16 61.87
C GLY A 261 36.17 1.72 63.09
N TYR A 262 37.25 0.98 62.87
CA TYR A 262 38.17 0.60 63.96
C TYR A 262 39.01 1.78 64.45
N LEU A 263 39.46 2.68 63.57
CA LEU A 263 40.20 3.88 63.99
C LEU A 263 39.35 4.76 64.91
N LYS A 264 38.03 4.87 64.66
CA LYS A 264 37.07 5.58 65.52
C LYS A 264 36.87 4.93 66.89
N LYS A 265 37.02 3.61 67.02
CA LYS A 265 36.89 2.92 68.33
C LYS A 265 38.05 3.23 69.28
N ASN A 266 39.19 3.72 68.78
CA ASN A 266 40.40 4.02 69.55
C ASN A 266 40.58 5.55 69.80
N PHE A 267 39.48 6.31 69.85
CA PHE A 267 39.47 7.77 69.74
C PHE A 267 39.72 8.55 71.05
N ASN A 268 40.56 8.05 71.95
CA ASN A 268 40.94 8.82 73.14
C ASN A 268 42.33 9.50 72.99
N GLU A 269 42.30 10.81 73.23
CA GLU A 269 43.32 11.71 73.83
C GLU A 269 44.49 12.34 73.04
N THR A 270 44.61 12.24 71.70
CA THR A 270 45.63 13.04 70.98
C THR A 270 45.13 13.72 69.71
N ALA A 271 45.42 15.03 69.56
CA ALA A 271 45.06 15.83 68.38
C ALA A 271 45.54 15.19 67.06
N SER A 272 46.70 14.51 67.08
CA SER A 272 47.27 13.81 65.92
C SER A 272 46.39 12.65 65.40
N ARG A 273 45.74 11.88 66.29
CA ARG A 273 44.85 10.77 65.90
C ARG A 273 43.56 11.27 65.28
N LYS A 274 43.00 12.37 65.81
CA LYS A 274 41.82 13.04 65.25
C LYS A 274 42.06 13.54 63.83
N SER A 275 43.21 14.16 63.56
CA SER A 275 43.59 14.61 62.21
C SER A 275 43.74 13.45 61.22
N ARG A 276 44.31 12.30 61.64
CA ARG A 276 44.41 11.10 60.78
C ARG A 276 43.03 10.53 60.42
N TYR A 277 42.13 10.45 61.40
CA TYR A 277 40.76 9.99 61.14
C TYR A 277 40.05 10.88 60.12
N LEU A 278 40.13 12.21 60.29
CA LEU A 278 39.54 13.17 59.35
C LEU A 278 40.18 13.06 57.95
N GLY A 279 41.49 12.87 57.84
CA GLY A 279 42.18 12.65 56.57
C GLY A 279 41.65 11.43 55.82
N TYR A 280 41.59 10.27 56.47
CA TYR A 280 41.03 9.05 55.85
C TYR A 280 39.53 9.16 55.55
N GLN A 281 38.78 9.95 56.33
CA GLN A 281 37.37 10.20 56.05
C GLN A 281 37.18 11.01 54.76
N ILE A 282 38.05 11.98 54.49
CA ILE A 282 38.05 12.73 53.23
C ILE A 282 38.38 11.79 52.06
N GLU A 283 39.39 10.94 52.21
CA GLU A 283 39.78 9.94 51.20
C GLU A 283 38.63 8.96 50.90
N LEU A 284 37.94 8.46 51.93
CA LEU A 284 36.75 7.60 51.76
C LEU A 284 35.65 8.31 50.96
N ASN A 285 35.39 9.59 51.26
CA ASN A 285 34.40 10.38 50.55
C ASN A 285 34.79 10.61 49.08
N GLN A 286 36.08 10.80 48.79
CA GLN A 286 36.59 10.89 47.41
C GLN A 286 36.40 9.57 46.66
N PHE A 287 36.76 8.44 47.28
CA PHE A 287 36.52 7.10 46.71
C PHE A 287 35.05 6.85 46.39
N GLN A 288 34.12 7.30 47.25
CA GLN A 288 32.69 7.18 46.99
C GLN A 288 32.25 7.98 45.75
N LYS A 289 32.75 9.20 45.59
CA LYS A 289 32.46 10.05 44.42
C LYS A 289 32.98 9.42 43.12
N GLU A 290 34.22 8.93 43.12
CA GLU A 290 34.83 8.21 42.00
C GLU A 290 34.00 6.99 41.58
N LEU A 291 33.60 6.16 42.57
CA LEU A 291 32.78 4.97 42.32
C LEU A 291 31.42 5.32 41.72
N GLN A 292 30.76 6.38 42.21
CA GLN A 292 29.49 6.85 41.67
C GLN A 292 29.64 7.34 40.22
N LYS A 293 30.72 8.08 39.92
CA LYS A 293 31.03 8.53 38.56
C LYS A 293 31.23 7.33 37.62
N ALA A 294 31.99 6.32 38.04
CA ALA A 294 32.21 5.10 37.27
C ALA A 294 30.89 4.33 37.01
N GLN A 295 30.03 4.22 38.03
CA GLN A 295 28.72 3.57 37.89
C GLN A 295 27.79 4.31 36.91
N LEU A 296 27.78 5.65 36.96
CA LEU A 296 27.00 6.47 36.03
C LEU A 296 27.50 6.33 34.59
N LEU A 297 28.83 6.36 34.38
CA LEU A 297 29.43 6.14 33.07
C LEU A 297 29.08 4.76 32.51
N LYS A 298 29.21 3.71 33.31
CA LYS A 298 28.82 2.35 32.92
C LYS A 298 27.34 2.27 32.55
N LYS A 299 26.45 2.85 33.36
CA LYS A 299 25.00 2.88 33.07
C LYS A 299 24.69 3.65 31.78
N SER A 300 25.44 4.70 31.46
CA SER A 300 25.32 5.43 30.21
C SER A 300 25.76 4.58 29.01
N GLN A 301 26.91 3.90 29.12
CA GLN A 301 27.39 2.97 28.08
C GLN A 301 26.40 1.82 27.84
N ASP A 302 25.84 1.23 28.90
CA ASP A 302 24.84 0.17 28.79
C ASP A 302 23.58 0.65 28.05
N ARG A 303 23.15 1.90 28.29
CA ARG A 303 22.02 2.52 27.56
C ARG A 303 22.32 2.73 26.08
N GLU A 304 23.53 3.19 25.75
CA GLU A 304 23.97 3.40 24.38
C GLU A 304 24.04 2.08 23.60
N LEU A 305 24.61 1.03 24.21
CA LEU A 305 24.61 -0.32 23.64
C LEU A 305 23.20 -0.85 23.39
N ALA A 306 22.26 -0.63 24.33
CA ALA A 306 20.87 -1.03 24.15
C ALA A 306 20.20 -0.30 22.98
N SER A 307 20.43 1.01 22.84
CA SER A 307 19.92 1.81 21.71
C SER A 307 20.50 1.34 20.38
N ASN A 308 21.82 1.13 20.31
CA ASN A 308 22.49 0.60 19.11
C ASN A 308 21.96 -0.79 18.71
N ARG A 309 21.63 -1.64 19.69
CA ARG A 309 21.02 -2.95 19.43
C ARG A 309 19.65 -2.83 18.77
N ILE A 310 18.82 -1.88 19.22
CA ILE A 310 17.51 -1.60 18.61
C ILE A 310 17.69 -1.11 17.17
N ILE A 311 18.62 -0.18 16.93
CA ILE A 311 18.92 0.33 15.58
C ILE A 311 19.38 -0.80 14.66
N LEU A 312 20.26 -1.70 15.12
CA LEU A 312 20.72 -2.86 14.35
C LEU A 312 19.56 -3.78 13.96
N VAL A 313 18.67 -4.12 14.92
CA VAL A 313 17.50 -4.97 14.64
C VAL A 313 16.58 -4.30 13.61
N LEU A 314 16.30 -3.00 13.75
CA LEU A 314 15.50 -2.25 12.77
C LEU A 314 16.17 -2.21 11.38
N SER A 315 17.49 -2.07 11.31
CA SER A 315 18.23 -2.06 10.04
C SER A 315 18.16 -3.41 9.30
N ILE A 316 18.18 -4.52 10.03
CA ILE A 316 17.99 -5.87 9.46
C ILE A 316 16.56 -6.04 8.94
N ILE A 317 15.56 -5.66 9.74
CA ILE A 317 14.14 -5.76 9.34
C ILE A 317 13.89 -4.95 8.07
N THR A 318 14.33 -3.70 8.01
CA THR A 318 14.16 -2.83 6.83
C THR A 318 14.85 -3.38 5.59
N THR A 319 16.07 -3.91 5.71
CA THR A 319 16.79 -4.56 4.61
C THR A 319 16.03 -5.76 4.06
N VAL A 320 15.50 -6.63 4.95
CA VAL A 320 14.69 -7.79 4.56
C VAL A 320 13.40 -7.34 3.88
N SER A 321 12.70 -6.33 4.43
CA SER A 321 11.48 -5.78 3.83
C SER A 321 11.73 -5.23 2.41
N ILE A 322 12.82 -4.47 2.21
CA ILE A 322 13.20 -3.97 0.88
C ILE A 322 13.47 -5.12 -0.08
N GLY A 323 14.19 -6.16 0.38
CA GLY A 323 14.46 -7.36 -0.44
C GLY A 323 13.19 -8.08 -0.89
N VAL A 324 12.20 -8.23 0.00
CA VAL A 324 10.90 -8.82 -0.33
C VAL A 324 10.13 -7.96 -1.32
N ILE A 325 10.09 -6.63 -1.12
CA ILE A 325 9.44 -5.69 -2.05
C ILE A 325 10.06 -5.78 -3.44
N LEU A 326 11.39 -5.81 -3.52
CA LEU A 326 12.12 -5.93 -4.80
C LEU A 326 11.77 -7.24 -5.52
N LEU A 327 11.72 -8.36 -4.79
CA LEU A 327 11.38 -9.67 -5.34
C LEU A 327 9.95 -9.69 -5.90
N VAL A 328 8.99 -9.14 -5.15
CA VAL A 328 7.60 -8.98 -5.62
C VAL A 328 7.55 -8.12 -6.88
N PHE A 329 8.26 -6.99 -6.90
CA PHE A 329 8.29 -6.09 -8.05
C PHE A 329 8.83 -6.79 -9.32
N VAL A 330 9.94 -7.53 -9.19
CA VAL A 330 10.51 -8.33 -10.30
C VAL A 330 9.53 -9.39 -10.78
N ARG A 331 8.83 -10.08 -9.86
CA ARG A 331 7.84 -11.09 -10.20
C ARG A 331 6.66 -10.49 -10.97
N VAL A 332 6.14 -9.35 -10.51
CA VAL A 332 5.05 -8.62 -11.17
C VAL A 332 5.47 -8.13 -12.54
N ALA A 333 6.68 -7.58 -12.68
CA ALA A 333 7.21 -7.12 -13.97
C ALA A 333 7.30 -8.26 -15.00
N ARG A 334 7.84 -9.42 -14.58
CA ARG A 334 7.90 -10.62 -15.44
C ARG A 334 6.50 -11.11 -15.84
N TYR A 335 5.57 -11.15 -14.89
CA TYR A 335 4.19 -11.55 -15.15
C TYR A 335 3.49 -10.61 -16.14
N ARG A 336 3.63 -9.28 -15.96
CA ARG A 336 3.11 -8.28 -16.90
C ARG A 336 3.68 -8.46 -18.30
N SER A 337 4.98 -8.69 -18.43
CA SER A 337 5.63 -8.90 -19.73
C SER A 337 5.05 -10.12 -20.46
N GLN A 338 4.86 -11.25 -19.77
CA GLN A 338 4.25 -12.45 -20.36
C GLN A 338 2.80 -12.21 -20.80
N LYS A 339 2.00 -11.55 -19.96
CA LYS A 339 0.60 -11.23 -20.30
C LYS A 339 0.50 -10.28 -21.49
N ASN A 340 1.35 -9.25 -21.56
CA ASN A 340 1.39 -8.34 -22.70
C ASN A 340 1.74 -9.06 -24.00
N LYS A 341 2.73 -9.97 -23.99
CA LYS A 341 3.05 -10.78 -25.17
C LYS A 341 1.85 -11.61 -25.65
N LYS A 342 1.15 -12.26 -24.72
CA LYS A 342 -0.06 -13.05 -25.06
C LYS A 342 -1.19 -12.15 -25.58
N LEU A 343 -1.38 -10.97 -24.99
CA LEU A 343 -2.38 -10.01 -25.42
C LEU A 343 -2.12 -9.50 -26.84
N ILE A 344 -0.87 -9.16 -27.16
CA ILE A 344 -0.49 -8.72 -28.51
C ILE A 344 -0.76 -9.82 -29.55
N ALA A 345 -0.41 -11.07 -29.25
CA ALA A 345 -0.67 -12.20 -30.13
C ALA A 345 -2.19 -12.39 -30.37
N LEU A 346 -2.98 -12.35 -29.31
CA LEU A 346 -4.43 -12.52 -29.38
C LEU A 346 -5.12 -11.37 -30.13
N ASN A 347 -4.69 -10.12 -29.91
CA ASN A 347 -5.21 -8.97 -30.66
C ASN A 347 -4.92 -9.09 -32.15
N LYS A 348 -3.75 -9.61 -32.52
CA LYS A 348 -3.40 -9.84 -33.93
C LYS A 348 -4.28 -10.91 -34.56
N GLU A 349 -4.54 -12.01 -33.85
CA GLU A 349 -5.44 -13.07 -34.30
C GLU A 349 -6.88 -12.55 -34.46
N LEU A 350 -7.34 -11.76 -33.50
CA LEU A 350 -8.67 -11.14 -33.54
C LEU A 350 -8.82 -10.16 -34.71
N LEU A 351 -7.78 -9.35 -34.98
CA LEU A 351 -7.78 -8.44 -36.12
C LEU A 351 -7.90 -9.22 -37.45
N LEU A 352 -7.11 -10.27 -37.62
CA LEU A 352 -7.14 -11.11 -38.83
C LEU A 352 -8.49 -11.82 -39.00
N ALA A 353 -9.09 -12.31 -37.92
CA ALA A 353 -10.42 -12.92 -37.97
C ALA A 353 -11.49 -11.89 -38.35
N LYS A 354 -11.39 -10.66 -37.83
CA LYS A 354 -12.29 -9.56 -38.16
C LYS A 354 -12.16 -9.17 -39.64
N GLU A 355 -10.94 -8.95 -40.14
CA GLU A 355 -10.69 -8.61 -41.54
C GLU A 355 -11.26 -9.66 -42.50
N LYS A 356 -11.03 -10.95 -42.23
CA LYS A 356 -11.63 -12.04 -43.02
C LYS A 356 -13.15 -12.03 -43.02
N SER A 357 -13.76 -11.73 -41.87
CA SER A 357 -15.22 -11.65 -41.75
C SER A 357 -15.78 -10.45 -42.53
N GLU A 358 -15.11 -9.31 -42.48
CA GLU A 358 -15.52 -8.10 -43.21
C GLU A 358 -15.36 -8.28 -44.72
N GLU A 359 -14.25 -8.87 -45.16
CA GLU A 359 -14.02 -9.21 -46.57
C GLU A 359 -15.09 -10.18 -47.09
N ALA A 360 -15.37 -11.26 -46.35
CA ALA A 360 -16.41 -12.21 -46.72
C ALA A 360 -17.80 -11.55 -46.82
N ASN A 361 -18.12 -10.63 -45.91
CA ASN A 361 -19.39 -9.91 -45.94
C ASN A 361 -19.46 -8.95 -47.14
N SER A 362 -18.38 -8.21 -47.43
CA SER A 362 -18.30 -7.31 -48.59
C SER A 362 -18.44 -8.07 -49.91
N LEU A 363 -17.76 -9.22 -50.07
CA LEU A 363 -17.86 -10.06 -51.25
C LEU A 363 -19.28 -10.61 -51.43
N LYS A 364 -19.93 -11.03 -50.34
CA LYS A 364 -21.33 -11.47 -50.35
C LYS A 364 -22.26 -10.34 -50.84
N SER A 365 -22.10 -9.13 -50.31
CA SER A 365 -22.87 -7.96 -50.73
C SER A 365 -22.69 -7.62 -52.21
N GLN A 366 -21.44 -7.58 -52.67
CA GLN A 366 -21.10 -7.30 -54.06
C GLN A 366 -21.68 -8.36 -55.00
N PHE A 367 -21.59 -9.64 -54.62
CA PHE A 367 -22.14 -10.76 -55.38
C PHE A 367 -23.65 -10.61 -55.57
N ILE A 368 -24.40 -10.36 -54.50
CA ILE A 368 -25.85 -10.19 -54.60
C ILE A 368 -26.21 -8.99 -55.46
N SER A 369 -25.58 -7.82 -55.24
CA SER A 369 -25.87 -6.63 -56.03
C SER A 369 -25.62 -6.85 -57.53
N THR A 370 -24.55 -7.55 -57.87
CA THR A 370 -24.20 -7.89 -59.26
C THR A 370 -25.23 -8.83 -59.86
N ILE A 371 -25.56 -9.92 -59.16
CA ILE A 371 -26.56 -10.89 -59.66
C ILE A 371 -27.92 -10.24 -59.86
N THR A 372 -28.38 -9.42 -58.92
CA THR A 372 -29.66 -8.72 -59.06
C THR A 372 -29.67 -7.84 -60.32
N HIS A 373 -28.57 -7.14 -60.62
CA HIS A 373 -28.45 -6.33 -61.84
C HIS A 373 -28.49 -7.18 -63.12
N GLU A 374 -27.73 -8.27 -63.14
CA GLU A 374 -27.67 -9.20 -64.29
C GLU A 374 -28.98 -9.94 -64.51
N LEU A 375 -29.78 -10.18 -63.47
CA LEU A 375 -31.12 -10.76 -63.60
C LEU A 375 -32.16 -9.73 -64.04
N ARG A 376 -32.04 -8.47 -63.59
CA ARG A 376 -33.01 -7.41 -63.87
C ARG A 376 -33.05 -7.02 -65.35
N THR A 377 -31.88 -6.86 -65.96
CA THR A 377 -31.74 -6.40 -67.36
C THR A 377 -32.47 -7.29 -68.38
N PRO A 378 -32.27 -8.62 -68.41
CA PRO A 378 -33.02 -9.48 -69.33
C PRO A 378 -34.51 -9.55 -68.98
N LEU A 379 -34.88 -9.44 -67.70
CA LEU A 379 -36.29 -9.44 -67.30
C LEU A 379 -37.05 -8.21 -67.77
N TYR A 380 -36.43 -7.03 -67.71
CA TYR A 380 -37.02 -5.83 -68.32
C TYR A 380 -37.19 -5.97 -69.83
N GLY A 381 -36.22 -6.60 -70.51
CA GLY A 381 -36.35 -6.93 -71.93
C GLY A 381 -37.54 -7.84 -72.22
N ILE A 382 -37.68 -8.94 -71.46
CA ILE A 382 -38.80 -9.88 -71.62
C ILE A 382 -40.13 -9.19 -71.31
N THR A 383 -40.23 -8.44 -70.20
CA THR A 383 -41.45 -7.72 -69.84
C THR A 383 -41.81 -6.66 -70.89
N GLY A 384 -40.84 -5.86 -71.33
CA GLY A 384 -41.03 -4.85 -72.36
C GLY A 384 -41.50 -5.45 -73.69
N ILE A 385 -40.86 -6.52 -74.16
CA ILE A 385 -41.27 -7.24 -75.38
C ILE A 385 -42.69 -7.82 -75.21
N THR A 386 -43.01 -8.42 -74.05
CA THR A 386 -44.37 -8.94 -73.83
C THR A 386 -45.42 -7.85 -73.75
N ASP A 387 -45.09 -6.67 -73.21
CA ASP A 387 -46.00 -5.54 -73.13
C ASP A 387 -46.21 -4.90 -74.52
N ILE A 388 -45.14 -4.71 -75.30
CA ILE A 388 -45.21 -4.27 -76.71
C ILE A 388 -46.04 -5.24 -77.55
N LEU A 389 -45.81 -6.56 -77.42
CA LEU A 389 -46.58 -7.56 -78.15
C LEU A 389 -48.08 -7.52 -77.84
N ILE A 390 -48.46 -7.22 -76.59
CA ILE A 390 -49.87 -7.10 -76.20
C ILE A 390 -50.47 -5.77 -76.66
N GLU A 391 -49.66 -4.72 -76.76
CA GLU A 391 -50.07 -3.40 -77.25
C GLU A 391 -50.25 -3.37 -78.78
N GLU A 392 -49.31 -3.97 -79.53
CA GLU A 392 -49.38 -4.11 -80.99
C GLU A 392 -50.44 -5.13 -81.44
N HIS A 393 -50.67 -6.18 -80.62
CA HIS A 393 -51.65 -7.24 -80.89
C HIS A 393 -52.60 -7.44 -79.68
N PRO A 394 -53.63 -6.59 -79.51
CA PRO A 394 -54.55 -6.65 -78.37
C PRO A 394 -55.27 -8.00 -78.20
N GLU A 395 -55.40 -8.78 -79.28
CA GLU A 395 -55.94 -10.15 -79.26
C GLU A 395 -55.10 -11.12 -78.41
N LEU A 396 -53.78 -10.90 -78.30
CA LEU A 396 -52.88 -11.70 -77.47
C LEU A 396 -53.08 -11.45 -75.97
N ASN A 397 -53.78 -10.39 -75.59
CA ASN A 397 -54.12 -10.14 -74.18
C ASN A 397 -55.01 -11.25 -73.60
N ARG A 398 -55.70 -12.06 -74.43
CA ARG A 398 -56.47 -13.23 -73.97
C ARG A 398 -55.72 -14.55 -74.11
N ASN A 399 -54.52 -14.55 -74.69
CA ASN A 399 -53.72 -15.77 -74.88
C ASN A 399 -53.07 -16.20 -73.55
N SER A 400 -53.37 -17.42 -73.10
CA SER A 400 -52.89 -17.93 -71.82
C SER A 400 -51.36 -18.01 -71.74
N SER A 401 -50.66 -18.38 -72.82
CA SER A 401 -49.20 -18.48 -72.83
C SER A 401 -48.51 -17.12 -72.73
N VAL A 402 -49.03 -16.11 -73.44
CA VAL A 402 -48.49 -14.73 -73.39
C VAL A 402 -48.76 -14.11 -72.01
N GLN A 403 -49.95 -14.34 -71.45
CA GLN A 403 -50.27 -13.93 -70.08
C GLN A 403 -49.37 -14.62 -69.05
N SER A 404 -49.12 -15.93 -69.19
CA SER A 404 -48.22 -16.67 -68.30
C SER A 404 -46.77 -16.20 -68.41
N LEU A 405 -46.29 -15.85 -69.62
CA LEU A 405 -44.93 -15.31 -69.82
C LEU A 405 -44.79 -13.90 -69.21
N ARG A 406 -45.77 -13.03 -69.45
CA ARG A 406 -45.84 -11.69 -68.84
C ARG A 406 -45.92 -11.79 -67.32
N PHE A 407 -46.74 -12.70 -66.80
CA PHE A 407 -46.84 -12.97 -65.38
C PHE A 407 -45.50 -13.44 -64.81
N SER A 408 -44.85 -14.43 -65.43
CA SER A 408 -43.59 -15.00 -64.95
C SER A 408 -42.45 -13.98 -64.95
N SER A 409 -42.35 -13.13 -65.98
CA SER A 409 -41.32 -12.09 -66.06
C SER A 409 -41.51 -11.00 -64.99
N ARG A 410 -42.74 -10.50 -64.83
CA ARG A 410 -43.08 -9.51 -63.78
C ARG A 410 -42.92 -10.08 -62.38
N TYR A 411 -43.29 -11.34 -62.17
CA TYR A 411 -43.13 -12.04 -60.90
C TYR A 411 -41.66 -12.18 -60.52
N LEU A 412 -40.79 -12.61 -61.46
CA LEU A 412 -39.36 -12.74 -61.18
C LEU A 412 -38.71 -11.37 -60.93
N LEU A 413 -39.12 -10.33 -61.65
CA LEU A 413 -38.65 -8.96 -61.41
C LEU A 413 -38.99 -8.48 -59.99
N ALA A 414 -40.23 -8.74 -59.52
CA ALA A 414 -40.63 -8.44 -58.16
C ALA A 414 -39.78 -9.20 -57.11
N LEU A 415 -39.55 -10.50 -57.33
CA LEU A 415 -38.73 -11.33 -56.45
C LEU A 415 -37.27 -10.83 -56.36
N VAL A 416 -36.68 -10.47 -57.50
CA VAL A 416 -35.31 -9.94 -57.57
C VAL A 416 -35.20 -8.61 -56.82
N ASN A 417 -36.20 -7.74 -56.93
CA ASN A 417 -36.23 -6.48 -56.19
C ASN A 417 -36.42 -6.70 -54.68
N ASP A 418 -37.32 -7.60 -54.27
CA ASP A 418 -37.52 -7.97 -52.86
C ASP A 418 -36.22 -8.49 -52.21
N LEU A 419 -35.47 -9.33 -52.93
CA LEU A 419 -34.18 -9.85 -52.48
C LEU A 419 -33.14 -8.75 -52.29
N LEU A 420 -33.11 -7.76 -53.19
CA LEU A 420 -32.24 -6.59 -53.05
C LEU A 420 -32.62 -5.76 -51.81
N HIS A 421 -33.92 -5.53 -51.58
CA HIS A 421 -34.39 -4.80 -50.41
C HIS A 421 -33.98 -5.49 -49.10
N ILE A 422 -34.12 -6.81 -49.01
CA ILE A 422 -33.72 -7.60 -47.84
C ILE A 422 -32.22 -7.46 -47.55
N ASN A 423 -31.35 -7.52 -48.57
CA ASN A 423 -29.91 -7.39 -48.38
C ASN A 423 -29.51 -5.95 -48.01
N LYS A 424 -30.11 -4.93 -48.63
CA LYS A 424 -29.86 -3.52 -48.24
C LYS A 424 -30.23 -3.23 -46.78
N ILE A 425 -31.29 -3.87 -46.27
CA ILE A 425 -31.70 -3.76 -44.86
C ILE A 425 -30.72 -4.52 -43.94
N GLU A 426 -30.25 -5.71 -44.31
CA GLU A 426 -29.30 -6.50 -43.50
C GLU A 426 -27.92 -5.83 -43.37
N GLU A 427 -27.53 -5.02 -44.33
CA GLU A 427 -26.27 -4.27 -44.32
C GLU A 427 -26.32 -2.98 -43.49
N ASN A 428 -27.45 -2.66 -42.84
CA ASN A 428 -27.70 -1.37 -42.18
C ASN A 428 -27.47 -0.14 -43.09
N LYS A 429 -27.56 -0.32 -44.42
CA LYS A 429 -27.37 0.76 -45.40
C LYS A 429 -28.66 1.51 -45.75
N LEU A 430 -29.78 1.13 -45.14
CA LEU A 430 -31.08 1.75 -45.40
C LEU A 430 -31.43 2.69 -44.24
N GLU A 431 -31.22 3.99 -44.47
CA GLU A 431 -31.67 5.05 -43.57
C GLU A 431 -33.03 5.59 -44.01
N LEU A 432 -33.93 5.85 -43.06
CA LEU A 432 -35.25 6.42 -43.34
C LEU A 432 -35.09 7.89 -43.77
N LYS A 433 -35.60 8.23 -44.97
CA LYS A 433 -35.67 9.61 -45.43
C LYS A 433 -36.79 10.32 -44.69
N LYS A 434 -36.51 11.49 -44.10
CA LYS A 434 -37.50 12.23 -43.32
C LYS A 434 -38.07 13.38 -44.13
N VAL A 435 -39.31 13.25 -44.58
CA VAL A 435 -40.02 14.25 -45.37
C VAL A 435 -41.36 14.55 -44.69
N ALA A 436 -41.75 15.83 -44.65
CA ALA A 436 -43.06 16.24 -44.19
C ALA A 436 -44.10 16.11 -45.32
N PHE A 437 -45.19 15.40 -45.09
CA PHE A 437 -46.27 15.20 -46.06
C PHE A 437 -47.64 15.14 -45.38
N ASN A 438 -48.71 15.35 -46.15
CA ASN A 438 -50.08 15.18 -45.68
C ASN A 438 -50.41 13.67 -45.63
N LEU A 439 -50.51 13.11 -44.43
CA LEU A 439 -50.75 11.68 -44.26
C LEU A 439 -52.08 11.24 -44.89
N ARG A 440 -53.14 12.05 -44.77
CA ARG A 440 -54.46 11.66 -45.26
C ARG A 440 -54.47 11.59 -46.78
N ASP A 441 -54.01 12.64 -47.45
CA ASP A 441 -54.01 12.73 -48.92
C ASP A 441 -53.17 11.61 -49.55
N GLU A 442 -51.98 11.33 -48.99
CA GLU A 442 -51.10 10.28 -49.50
C GLU A 442 -51.71 8.88 -49.35
N ILE A 443 -52.37 8.62 -48.22
CA ILE A 443 -53.04 7.34 -47.97
C ILE A 443 -54.27 7.21 -48.89
N GLU A 444 -55.03 8.29 -49.10
CA GLU A 444 -56.17 8.30 -50.03
C GLU A 444 -55.71 8.05 -51.48
N ASN A 445 -54.63 8.70 -51.93
CA ASN A 445 -54.02 8.46 -53.23
C ASN A 445 -53.56 7.00 -53.41
N MET A 446 -52.94 6.43 -52.37
CA MET A 446 -52.54 5.02 -52.35
C MET A 446 -53.76 4.09 -52.42
N MET A 447 -54.79 4.33 -51.62
CA MET A 447 -56.03 3.55 -51.62
C MET A 447 -56.70 3.59 -52.99
N ASN A 448 -56.72 4.75 -53.65
CA ASN A 448 -57.23 4.90 -55.01
C ASN A 448 -56.49 4.03 -56.02
N SER A 449 -55.16 3.89 -55.88
CA SER A 449 -54.37 3.03 -56.77
C SER A 449 -54.70 1.54 -56.65
N LEU A 450 -55.27 1.12 -55.50
CA LEU A 450 -55.64 -0.28 -55.23
C LEU A 450 -57.11 -0.59 -55.58
N HIS A 451 -57.91 0.40 -55.97
CA HIS A 451 -59.33 0.20 -56.30
C HIS A 451 -59.54 -0.81 -57.43
N HIS A 452 -58.73 -0.78 -58.49
CA HIS A 452 -58.83 -1.75 -59.58
C HIS A 452 -58.65 -3.20 -59.10
N MET A 453 -57.83 -3.42 -58.07
CA MET A 453 -57.64 -4.76 -57.50
C MET A 453 -58.82 -5.17 -56.62
N ALA A 454 -59.41 -4.21 -55.90
CA ALA A 454 -60.64 -4.43 -55.13
C ALA A 454 -61.82 -4.78 -56.05
N GLU A 455 -62.00 -4.06 -57.17
CA GLU A 455 -63.05 -4.33 -58.16
C GLU A 455 -62.93 -5.72 -58.79
N LYS A 456 -61.71 -6.14 -59.13
CA LYS A 456 -61.45 -7.46 -59.72
C LYS A 456 -61.97 -8.61 -58.85
N ASN A 457 -61.80 -8.50 -57.53
CA ASN A 457 -62.22 -9.51 -56.56
C ASN A 457 -63.57 -9.17 -55.89
N LYS A 458 -64.28 -8.14 -56.38
CA LYS A 458 -65.55 -7.61 -55.86
C LYS A 458 -65.52 -7.27 -54.37
N ASN A 459 -64.38 -6.76 -53.90
CA ASN A 459 -64.19 -6.36 -52.51
C ASN A 459 -64.51 -4.88 -52.30
N GLU A 460 -65.01 -4.53 -51.11
CA GLU A 460 -65.12 -3.16 -50.63
C GLU A 460 -63.81 -2.74 -49.95
N LEU A 461 -63.20 -1.64 -50.39
CA LEU A 461 -61.98 -1.09 -49.81
C LEU A 461 -62.31 0.20 -49.06
N LEU A 462 -62.10 0.23 -47.74
CA LEU A 462 -62.47 1.35 -46.87
C LEU A 462 -61.27 1.95 -46.16
N LEU A 463 -61.21 3.28 -46.11
CA LEU A 463 -60.29 4.04 -45.26
C LEU A 463 -61.07 4.67 -44.11
N VAL A 464 -60.66 4.38 -42.88
CA VAL A 464 -61.17 5.01 -41.67
C VAL A 464 -60.02 5.72 -40.99
N CYS A 465 -59.99 7.05 -41.06
CA CYS A 465 -58.96 7.87 -40.44
C CYS A 465 -59.59 8.77 -39.39
N GLY A 466 -59.23 8.55 -38.12
CA GLY A 466 -59.81 9.29 -37.00
C GLY A 466 -59.53 10.80 -37.06
N ASP A 467 -60.48 11.63 -36.63
CA ASP A 467 -60.40 13.10 -36.72
C ASP A 467 -59.24 13.70 -35.92
N GLN A 468 -58.72 12.97 -34.93
CA GLN A 468 -57.61 13.41 -34.08
C GLN A 468 -56.22 13.13 -34.69
N VAL A 469 -56.15 12.40 -35.81
CA VAL A 469 -54.89 12.10 -36.49
C VAL A 469 -54.29 13.39 -37.08
N PRO A 470 -53.01 13.71 -36.80
CA PRO A 470 -52.34 14.88 -37.38
C PRO A 470 -52.34 14.83 -38.90
N THR A 471 -52.71 15.95 -39.54
CA THR A 471 -52.72 16.08 -41.01
C THR A 471 -51.32 15.92 -41.60
N TYR A 472 -50.31 16.51 -40.98
CA TYR A 472 -48.92 16.45 -41.45
C TYR A 472 -48.03 15.67 -40.49
N ILE A 473 -47.20 14.79 -41.05
CA ILE A 473 -46.19 14.02 -40.32
C ILE A 473 -44.84 14.06 -41.06
N GLU A 474 -43.73 13.92 -40.33
CA GLU A 474 -42.40 13.77 -40.90
C GLU A 474 -41.97 12.29 -40.86
N SER A 475 -41.86 11.66 -42.04
CA SER A 475 -41.53 10.24 -42.19
C SER A 475 -40.99 9.89 -43.58
N ASP A 476 -40.65 8.62 -43.80
CA ASP A 476 -40.33 8.05 -45.10
C ASP A 476 -41.61 7.53 -45.76
N LEU A 477 -42.24 8.35 -46.60
CA LEU A 477 -43.49 8.04 -47.31
C LEU A 477 -43.38 6.75 -48.13
N ILE A 478 -42.25 6.53 -48.81
CA ILE A 478 -42.05 5.38 -49.70
C ILE A 478 -42.05 4.09 -48.87
N ARG A 479 -41.34 4.07 -47.74
CA ARG A 479 -41.27 2.89 -46.86
C ARG A 479 -42.58 2.62 -46.12
N LEU A 480 -43.26 3.67 -45.67
CA LEU A 480 -44.59 3.53 -45.06
C LEU A 480 -45.60 2.98 -46.07
N SER A 481 -45.59 3.52 -47.29
CA SER A 481 -46.44 3.04 -48.39
C SER A 481 -46.15 1.59 -48.74
N GLN A 482 -44.88 1.19 -48.77
CA GLN A 482 -44.49 -0.19 -49.02
C GLN A 482 -45.02 -1.15 -47.95
N ILE A 483 -45.07 -0.74 -46.67
CA ILE A 483 -45.68 -1.54 -45.61
C ILE A 483 -47.18 -1.71 -45.87
N LEU A 484 -47.89 -0.60 -46.09
CA LEU A 484 -49.34 -0.58 -46.23
C LEU A 484 -49.81 -1.29 -47.51
N ILE A 485 -49.15 -1.04 -48.65
CA ILE A 485 -49.45 -1.72 -49.92
C ILE A 485 -49.31 -3.23 -49.74
N ASN A 486 -48.23 -3.72 -49.12
CA ASN A 486 -48.04 -5.16 -48.90
C ASN A 486 -49.14 -5.80 -48.04
N LEU A 487 -49.64 -5.09 -47.03
CA LEU A 487 -50.71 -5.59 -46.15
C LEU A 487 -52.08 -5.50 -46.83
N LEU A 488 -52.42 -4.37 -47.44
CA LEU A 488 -53.68 -4.14 -48.14
C LEU A 488 -53.81 -5.03 -49.38
N SER A 489 -52.71 -5.21 -50.14
CA SER A 489 -52.72 -6.08 -51.30
C SER A 489 -52.92 -7.54 -50.91
N ASN A 490 -52.35 -7.98 -49.78
CA ASN A 490 -52.61 -9.30 -49.25
C ASN A 490 -54.08 -9.45 -48.84
N GLY A 491 -54.64 -8.49 -48.09
CA GLY A 491 -56.06 -8.51 -47.72
C GLY A 491 -56.98 -8.61 -48.95
N LEU A 492 -56.78 -7.74 -49.93
CA LEU A 492 -57.59 -7.72 -51.17
C LEU A 492 -57.43 -8.99 -52.02
N LYS A 493 -56.27 -9.64 -51.95
CA LYS A 493 -56.00 -10.90 -52.66
C LYS A 493 -56.65 -12.10 -51.99
N PHE A 494 -56.71 -12.13 -50.66
CA PHE A 494 -57.19 -13.28 -49.88
C PHE A 494 -58.64 -13.15 -49.38
N THR A 495 -59.31 -12.07 -49.79
CA THR A 495 -60.74 -11.84 -49.61
C THR A 495 -61.42 -11.83 -50.98
N GLU A 496 -62.59 -12.45 -51.09
CA GLU A 496 -63.47 -12.36 -52.27
C GLU A 496 -64.88 -11.99 -51.82
N ASN A 497 -65.53 -11.05 -52.53
CA ASN A 497 -66.85 -10.51 -52.15
C ASN A 497 -66.95 -10.05 -50.68
N GLY A 498 -65.86 -9.48 -50.13
CA GLY A 498 -65.77 -9.08 -48.74
C GLY A 498 -65.32 -7.64 -48.58
N ARG A 499 -64.75 -7.32 -47.42
CA ARG A 499 -64.31 -5.97 -47.06
C ARG A 499 -62.86 -5.98 -46.58
N VAL A 500 -62.09 -4.99 -47.01
CA VAL A 500 -60.75 -4.69 -46.50
C VAL A 500 -60.75 -3.25 -46.00
N THR A 501 -60.41 -3.05 -44.72
CA THR A 501 -60.43 -1.75 -44.04
C THR A 501 -59.03 -1.38 -43.57
N LEU A 502 -58.58 -0.15 -43.87
CA LEU A 502 -57.45 0.49 -43.21
C LEU A 502 -57.99 1.46 -42.15
N LEU A 503 -57.69 1.18 -40.88
CA LEU A 503 -57.99 2.06 -39.76
C LEU A 503 -56.71 2.75 -39.28
N ILE A 504 -56.75 4.08 -39.19
CA ILE A 504 -55.67 4.91 -38.64
C ILE A 504 -56.19 5.66 -37.42
N SER A 505 -55.56 5.43 -36.27
CA SER A 505 -55.96 6.02 -34.98
C SER A 505 -54.77 6.67 -34.26
N LEU A 506 -55.02 7.78 -33.57
CA LEU A 506 -54.04 8.42 -32.69
C LEU A 506 -54.04 7.69 -31.34
N ILE A 507 -52.88 7.21 -30.88
CA ILE A 507 -52.71 6.62 -29.55
C ILE A 507 -52.27 7.69 -28.54
N ASP A 508 -51.23 8.44 -28.88
CA ASP A 508 -50.65 9.47 -28.02
C ASP A 508 -50.09 10.62 -28.86
N LYS A 509 -50.12 11.83 -28.31
CA LYS A 509 -49.63 13.04 -28.97
C LYS A 509 -48.91 13.95 -27.98
N THR A 510 -47.67 14.25 -28.28
CA THR A 510 -46.87 15.27 -27.60
C THR A 510 -46.71 16.50 -28.49
N ASN A 511 -46.01 17.53 -28.02
CA ASN A 511 -45.75 18.74 -28.80
C ASN A 511 -44.89 18.49 -30.06
N ASP A 512 -44.02 17.47 -30.06
CA ASP A 512 -43.07 17.19 -31.14
C ASP A 512 -43.29 15.83 -31.83
N THR A 513 -44.09 14.93 -31.24
CA THR A 513 -44.32 13.58 -31.76
C THR A 513 -45.78 13.13 -31.65
N ALA A 514 -46.20 12.25 -32.55
CA ALA A 514 -47.49 11.58 -32.51
C ALA A 514 -47.31 10.07 -32.74
N ARG A 515 -47.87 9.26 -31.86
CA ARG A 515 -47.93 7.80 -31.99
C ARG A 515 -49.22 7.41 -32.68
N LEU A 516 -49.12 6.82 -33.86
CA LEU A 516 -50.27 6.37 -34.64
C LEU A 516 -50.33 4.85 -34.70
N SER A 517 -51.54 4.30 -34.54
CA SER A 517 -51.86 2.91 -34.82
C SER A 517 -52.39 2.77 -36.24
N PHE A 518 -51.91 1.76 -36.95
CA PHE A 518 -52.42 1.33 -38.25
C PHE A 518 -52.96 -0.09 -38.09
N GLU A 519 -54.21 -0.30 -38.48
CA GLU A 519 -54.84 -1.62 -38.50
C GLU A 519 -55.38 -1.90 -39.90
N VAL A 520 -54.93 -3.01 -40.51
CA VAL A 520 -55.44 -3.52 -41.78
C VAL A 520 -56.24 -4.77 -41.51
N THR A 521 -57.56 -4.68 -41.70
CA THR A 521 -58.51 -5.76 -41.44
C THR A 521 -59.16 -6.24 -42.72
N ASP A 522 -59.07 -7.53 -43.00
CA ASP A 522 -59.79 -8.19 -44.07
C ASP A 522 -60.83 -9.17 -43.52
N THR A 523 -61.94 -9.37 -44.24
CA THR A 523 -62.98 -10.37 -43.92
C THR A 523 -62.78 -11.66 -44.72
N GLY A 524 -61.54 -12.00 -45.05
CA GLY A 524 -61.20 -13.12 -45.90
C GLY A 524 -61.14 -14.46 -45.16
N ILE A 525 -60.35 -15.34 -45.73
CA ILE A 525 -60.20 -16.76 -45.34
C ILE A 525 -59.57 -16.98 -43.95
N GLY A 526 -58.93 -15.97 -43.37
CA GLY A 526 -58.16 -16.10 -42.13
C GLY A 526 -56.93 -17.01 -42.23
N ILE A 527 -56.17 -17.09 -41.13
CA ILE A 527 -54.88 -17.79 -41.01
C ILE A 527 -54.92 -18.72 -39.79
N ALA A 528 -54.67 -20.02 -40.02
CA ALA A 528 -54.56 -21.04 -38.98
C ALA A 528 -53.59 -20.61 -37.85
N PRO A 529 -53.91 -20.81 -36.56
CA PRO A 529 -53.04 -20.44 -35.43
C PRO A 529 -51.60 -20.97 -35.56
N GLU A 530 -51.43 -22.19 -36.05
CA GLU A 530 -50.14 -22.85 -36.27
C GLU A 530 -49.24 -22.20 -37.33
N ASN A 531 -49.82 -21.32 -38.17
CA ASN A 531 -49.12 -20.64 -39.25
C ASN A 531 -48.91 -19.14 -38.98
N GLN A 532 -49.52 -18.56 -37.94
CA GLN A 532 -49.46 -17.11 -37.67
C GLN A 532 -48.04 -16.60 -37.35
N ASP A 533 -47.17 -17.42 -36.74
CA ASP A 533 -45.77 -17.05 -36.52
C ASP A 533 -44.90 -17.27 -37.77
N LYS A 534 -45.24 -18.28 -38.58
CA LYS A 534 -44.45 -18.72 -39.74
C LYS A 534 -44.59 -17.79 -40.95
N ILE A 535 -45.72 -17.10 -41.10
CA ILE A 535 -45.99 -16.19 -42.23
C ILE A 535 -44.99 -15.01 -42.34
N PHE A 536 -44.24 -14.72 -41.27
CA PHE A 536 -43.20 -13.68 -41.27
C PHE A 536 -41.80 -14.19 -41.64
N GLU A 537 -41.61 -15.50 -41.79
CA GLU A 537 -40.34 -16.08 -42.23
C GLU A 537 -40.17 -15.95 -43.76
N LYS A 538 -38.91 -15.98 -44.23
CA LYS A 538 -38.60 -15.78 -45.65
C LYS A 538 -39.06 -16.99 -46.47
N PHE A 539 -39.72 -16.74 -47.60
CA PHE A 539 -40.14 -17.75 -48.59
C PHE A 539 -41.19 -18.76 -48.08
N ILE A 540 -41.85 -18.48 -46.96
CA ILE A 540 -42.95 -19.31 -46.49
C ILE A 540 -44.23 -18.94 -47.24
N GLN A 541 -44.86 -19.95 -47.83
CA GLN A 541 -46.16 -19.86 -48.49
C GLN A 541 -47.04 -21.00 -47.96
N ILE A 542 -48.26 -20.68 -47.54
CA ILE A 542 -49.23 -21.70 -47.06
C ILE A 542 -49.94 -22.27 -48.30
N GLU A 543 -49.73 -23.55 -48.60
CA GLU A 543 -50.30 -24.22 -49.79
C GLU A 543 -51.85 -24.35 -49.72
N ARG A 544 -52.56 -24.08 -50.82
CA ARG A 544 -53.96 -24.51 -51.05
C ARG A 544 -54.15 -25.08 -52.45
N LYS A 545 -55.26 -25.81 -52.63
CA LYS A 545 -55.61 -26.66 -53.79
C LYS A 545 -56.16 -25.92 -55.05
N SER A 546 -55.90 -24.64 -55.28
CA SER A 546 -56.38 -23.91 -56.47
C SER A 546 -55.24 -23.24 -57.24
N GLU A 547 -55.20 -23.38 -58.56
CA GLU A 547 -54.06 -23.04 -59.45
C GLU A 547 -53.77 -21.53 -59.65
N ASP A 548 -54.47 -20.63 -58.96
CA ASP A 548 -54.30 -19.16 -59.07
C ASP A 548 -53.44 -18.55 -57.94
N TYR A 549 -52.19 -19.01 -57.78
CA TYR A 549 -51.28 -18.51 -56.74
C TYR A 549 -50.35 -17.36 -57.20
N GLN A 550 -50.50 -16.16 -56.62
CA GLN A 550 -49.62 -15.00 -56.83
C GLN A 550 -48.92 -14.52 -55.53
N GLY A 551 -47.62 -14.75 -55.32
CA GLY A 551 -46.90 -14.06 -54.24
C GLY A 551 -45.50 -14.63 -53.97
N THR A 552 -44.54 -13.77 -53.58
CA THR A 552 -43.13 -14.15 -53.38
C THR A 552 -42.85 -14.82 -52.03
N GLY A 553 -43.77 -14.76 -51.07
CA GLY A 553 -43.54 -15.18 -49.68
C GLY A 553 -42.53 -14.29 -48.95
N LEU A 554 -42.20 -13.11 -49.51
CA LEU A 554 -41.27 -12.16 -48.91
C LEU A 554 -41.97 -10.92 -48.32
N GLY A 555 -43.17 -10.58 -48.80
CA GLY A 555 -43.88 -9.35 -48.42
C GLY A 555 -44.00 -9.11 -46.91
N LEU A 556 -44.48 -10.09 -46.15
CA LEU A 556 -44.61 -9.96 -44.69
C LEU A 556 -43.26 -9.95 -43.96
N SER A 557 -42.25 -10.67 -44.47
CA SER A 557 -40.88 -10.63 -43.94
C SER A 557 -40.22 -9.26 -44.17
N ILE A 558 -40.54 -8.59 -45.29
CA ILE A 558 -40.12 -7.22 -45.60
C ILE A 558 -40.86 -6.24 -44.69
N VAL A 559 -42.17 -6.38 -44.51
CA VAL A 559 -42.97 -5.55 -43.58
C VAL A 559 -42.37 -5.60 -42.18
N LYS A 560 -42.08 -6.80 -41.64
CA LYS A 560 -41.47 -6.97 -40.32
C LYS A 560 -40.12 -6.25 -40.21
N LYS A 561 -39.28 -6.35 -41.26
CA LYS A 561 -37.98 -5.67 -41.31
C LYS A 561 -38.09 -4.15 -41.43
N LEU A 562 -39.02 -3.65 -42.24
CA LEU A 562 -39.25 -2.21 -42.39
C LEU A 562 -39.81 -1.60 -41.11
N LEU A 563 -40.73 -2.29 -40.42
CA LEU A 563 -41.26 -1.85 -39.13
C LEU A 563 -40.16 -1.80 -38.06
N ASN A 564 -39.21 -2.74 -38.06
CA ASN A 564 -38.04 -2.63 -37.17
C ASN A 564 -37.23 -1.34 -37.40
N LEU A 565 -37.14 -0.84 -38.64
CA LEU A 565 -36.48 0.47 -38.91
C LEU A 565 -37.27 1.64 -38.31
N PHE A 566 -38.60 1.52 -38.22
CA PHE A 566 -39.47 2.46 -37.53
C PHE A 566 -39.53 2.21 -36.00
N ASN A 567 -38.73 1.28 -35.46
CA ASN A 567 -38.81 0.80 -34.07
C ASN A 567 -40.21 0.28 -33.67
N SER A 568 -40.92 -0.31 -34.64
CA SER A 568 -42.27 -0.84 -34.52
C SER A 568 -42.27 -2.36 -34.70
N GLN A 569 -43.31 -3.02 -34.17
CA GLN A 569 -43.54 -4.45 -34.36
C GLN A 569 -44.95 -4.67 -34.92
N ILE A 570 -45.06 -5.60 -35.87
CA ILE A 570 -46.34 -6.05 -36.40
C ILE A 570 -46.95 -7.11 -35.49
N GLN A 571 -48.25 -6.98 -35.28
CA GLN A 571 -49.10 -7.95 -34.59
C GLN A 571 -50.13 -8.50 -35.57
N VAL A 572 -50.53 -9.75 -35.38
CA VAL A 572 -51.56 -10.41 -36.18
C VAL A 572 -52.62 -10.99 -35.27
N LYS A 573 -53.89 -10.79 -35.62
CA LYS A 573 -55.05 -11.46 -35.04
C LYS A 573 -55.86 -12.03 -36.17
N SER A 574 -55.99 -13.35 -36.23
CA SER A 574 -56.68 -14.04 -37.32
C SER A 574 -57.41 -15.27 -36.82
N GLU A 575 -58.56 -15.55 -37.43
CA GLU A 575 -59.35 -16.75 -37.21
C GLU A 575 -59.81 -17.28 -38.56
N GLU A 576 -59.67 -18.59 -38.80
CA GLU A 576 -60.03 -19.19 -40.08
C GLU A 576 -61.51 -18.97 -40.41
N GLY A 577 -61.77 -18.48 -41.62
CA GLY A 577 -63.10 -18.13 -42.13
C GLY A 577 -63.65 -16.78 -41.67
N ASN A 578 -63.02 -16.12 -40.69
CA ASN A 578 -63.48 -14.84 -40.14
C ASN A 578 -62.58 -13.64 -40.52
N GLY A 579 -61.46 -13.88 -41.19
CA GLY A 579 -60.54 -12.84 -41.69
C GLY A 579 -59.29 -12.61 -40.84
N THR A 580 -58.53 -11.59 -41.18
CA THR A 580 -57.26 -11.25 -40.52
C THR A 580 -57.17 -9.76 -40.22
N THR A 581 -56.60 -9.42 -39.06
CA THR A 581 -56.21 -8.06 -38.71
C THR A 581 -54.72 -8.01 -38.44
N PHE A 582 -54.01 -7.18 -39.20
CA PHE A 582 -52.62 -6.81 -38.93
C PHE A 582 -52.58 -5.43 -38.30
N SER A 583 -51.89 -5.28 -37.17
CA SER A 583 -51.76 -4.00 -36.49
C SER A 583 -50.30 -3.66 -36.16
N PHE A 584 -49.95 -2.38 -36.20
CA PHE A 584 -48.63 -1.86 -35.81
C PHE A 584 -48.71 -0.39 -35.41
N GLU A 585 -47.75 0.06 -34.61
CA GLU A 585 -47.71 1.42 -34.05
C GLU A 585 -46.42 2.13 -34.44
N ILE A 586 -46.48 3.36 -34.96
CA ILE A 586 -45.29 4.14 -35.34
C ILE A 586 -45.30 5.50 -34.65
N ASP A 587 -44.13 5.88 -34.13
CA ASP A 587 -43.87 7.22 -33.60
C ASP A 587 -43.41 8.15 -34.73
N PHE A 588 -44.26 9.12 -35.08
CA PHE A 588 -43.94 10.15 -36.07
C PHE A 588 -43.53 11.46 -35.40
N LYS A 589 -42.65 12.21 -36.06
CA LYS A 589 -42.38 13.59 -35.70
C LYS A 589 -43.41 14.52 -36.34
N LEU A 590 -43.80 15.56 -35.61
CA LEU A 590 -44.68 16.60 -36.12
C LEU A 590 -43.85 17.76 -36.68
N PRO A 591 -44.13 18.23 -37.91
CA PRO A 591 -43.45 19.40 -38.46
C PRO A 591 -43.82 20.66 -37.65
N LYS A 592 -42.86 21.58 -37.48
CA LYS A 592 -43.09 22.85 -36.77
C LYS A 592 -44.00 23.77 -37.57
N GLU A 593 -44.84 24.56 -36.91
CA GLU A 593 -45.85 25.48 -37.51
C GLU A 593 -45.34 26.33 -38.70
N ASN A 594 -44.09 26.80 -38.66
CA ASN A 594 -43.50 27.58 -39.75
C ASN A 594 -43.31 26.79 -41.07
N GLN A 595 -43.18 25.46 -41.04
CA GLN A 595 -43.06 24.63 -42.25
C GLN A 595 -44.41 24.37 -42.91
N ILE A 596 -45.48 24.22 -42.13
CA ILE A 596 -46.85 24.03 -42.61
C ILE A 596 -47.37 25.32 -43.29
N ALA A 597 -47.00 26.49 -42.77
CA ALA A 597 -47.33 27.79 -43.35
C ALA A 597 -46.64 28.04 -44.73
N LEU A 598 -45.42 27.54 -44.93
CA LEU A 598 -44.71 27.63 -46.21
C LEU A 598 -45.34 26.75 -47.29
N GLN A 599 -45.79 25.55 -46.94
CA GLN A 599 -46.38 24.60 -47.88
C GLN A 599 -47.83 24.97 -48.27
N SER A 600 -48.61 25.50 -47.31
CA SER A 600 -49.96 26.02 -47.56
C SER A 600 -49.98 27.38 -48.29
N ALA A 601 -48.97 28.24 -48.08
CA ALA A 601 -48.78 29.44 -48.91
C ALA A 601 -48.39 29.10 -50.36
N PHE A 602 -47.68 27.97 -50.57
CA PHE A 602 -47.25 27.52 -51.89
C PHE A 602 -48.41 27.00 -52.76
N VAL A 603 -49.36 26.25 -52.16
CA VAL A 603 -50.55 25.74 -52.88
C VAL A 603 -51.43 26.89 -53.42
N ASN A 604 -51.52 28.01 -52.69
CA ASN A 604 -52.22 29.21 -53.15
C ASN A 604 -51.44 30.00 -54.22
N SER A 605 -50.21 29.63 -54.55
CA SER A 605 -49.35 30.26 -55.56
C SER A 605 -49.22 29.48 -56.87
N LEU A 606 -49.96 28.38 -57.04
CA LEU A 606 -49.91 27.54 -58.26
C LEU A 606 -50.47 28.19 -59.54
N ASP A 607 -50.84 29.47 -59.49
CA ASP A 607 -51.26 30.22 -60.66
C ASP A 607 -50.10 31.04 -61.23
N LEU A 608 -49.41 30.51 -62.24
CA LEU A 608 -48.39 31.22 -63.02
C LEU A 608 -49.01 32.26 -63.99
N SER A 609 -50.34 32.46 -63.94
CA SER A 609 -51.12 33.32 -64.84
C SER A 609 -50.61 34.76 -64.98
N THR A 610 -49.94 35.28 -63.95
CA THR A 610 -49.44 36.67 -63.94
C THR A 610 -48.24 36.92 -64.86
N SER A 611 -47.65 35.88 -65.47
CA SER A 611 -46.35 35.96 -66.16
C SER A 611 -46.30 35.52 -67.63
N HIS A 612 -47.39 35.04 -68.24
CA HIS A 612 -47.45 34.61 -69.66
C HIS A 612 -46.24 33.76 -70.12
N LEU A 613 -45.82 32.79 -69.31
CA LEU A 613 -44.61 31.99 -69.54
C LEU A 613 -44.74 31.05 -70.75
N LYS A 614 -43.65 30.92 -71.50
CA LYS A 614 -43.53 29.99 -72.62
C LYS A 614 -42.41 28.98 -72.39
N VAL A 615 -42.79 27.71 -72.26
CA VAL A 615 -41.89 26.61 -71.92
C VAL A 615 -41.75 25.64 -73.09
N LEU A 616 -40.51 25.28 -73.43
CA LEU A 616 -40.20 24.21 -74.37
C LEU A 616 -40.02 22.90 -73.62
N VAL A 617 -40.77 21.86 -73.99
CA VAL A 617 -40.65 20.51 -73.43
C VAL A 617 -40.02 19.60 -74.48
N VAL A 618 -38.87 19.03 -74.15
CA VAL A 618 -38.10 18.11 -74.99
C VAL A 618 -38.08 16.75 -74.31
N ASP A 619 -38.85 15.79 -74.82
CA ASP A 619 -38.96 14.42 -74.29
C ASP A 619 -39.28 13.48 -75.45
N ASP A 620 -38.67 12.31 -75.54
CA ASP A 620 -38.87 11.38 -76.66
C ASP A 620 -40.14 10.52 -76.50
N ASN A 621 -40.73 10.49 -75.31
CA ASN A 621 -41.91 9.70 -75.01
C ASN A 621 -43.21 10.53 -75.09
N PRO A 622 -44.15 10.20 -76.01
CA PRO A 622 -45.40 10.94 -76.19
C PRO A 622 -46.29 11.02 -74.93
N ILE A 623 -46.21 10.03 -74.03
CA ILE A 623 -46.97 10.02 -72.78
C ILE A 623 -46.41 11.06 -71.81
N ASN A 624 -45.08 11.12 -71.65
CA ASN A 624 -44.42 12.11 -70.80
C ASN A 624 -44.67 13.54 -71.31
N GLN A 625 -44.61 13.73 -72.63
CA GLN A 625 -44.95 14.98 -73.29
C GLN A 625 -46.38 15.44 -72.93
N LEU A 626 -47.37 14.52 -73.06
CA LEU A 626 -48.76 14.82 -72.78
C LEU A 626 -49.02 15.12 -71.29
N VAL A 627 -48.40 14.37 -70.39
CA VAL A 627 -48.53 14.57 -68.94
C VAL A 627 -47.94 15.92 -68.54
N THR A 628 -46.70 16.20 -68.95
CA THR A 628 -46.00 17.46 -68.65
C THR A 628 -46.76 18.66 -69.20
N LYS A 629 -47.27 18.55 -70.44
CA LYS A 629 -48.11 19.59 -71.05
C LYS A 629 -49.40 19.83 -70.26
N LYS A 630 -50.15 18.78 -69.91
CA LYS A 630 -51.41 18.93 -69.15
C LYS A 630 -51.18 19.56 -67.77
N ILE A 631 -50.03 19.30 -67.14
CA ILE A 631 -49.68 19.94 -65.87
C ILE A 631 -49.42 21.43 -66.07
N LEU A 632 -48.60 21.80 -67.07
CA LEU A 632 -48.24 23.19 -67.33
C LEU A 632 -49.42 24.04 -67.87
N GLU A 633 -50.28 23.47 -68.73
CA GLU A 633 -51.48 24.15 -69.25
C GLU A 633 -52.50 24.44 -68.13
N LYS A 634 -52.63 23.55 -67.14
CA LYS A 634 -53.45 23.80 -65.94
C LYS A 634 -52.95 24.99 -65.12
N CYS A 635 -51.67 25.33 -65.25
CA CYS A 635 -51.04 26.51 -64.64
C CYS A 635 -50.97 27.71 -65.59
N HIS A 636 -51.73 27.72 -66.69
CA HIS A 636 -51.78 28.81 -67.69
C HIS A 636 -50.45 29.11 -68.40
N VAL A 637 -49.55 28.13 -68.51
CA VAL A 637 -48.26 28.24 -69.22
C VAL A 637 -48.44 27.84 -70.69
N GLN A 638 -47.85 28.59 -71.62
CA GLN A 638 -47.79 28.22 -73.02
C GLN A 638 -46.71 27.15 -73.25
N VAL A 639 -47.09 25.99 -73.77
CA VAL A 639 -46.18 24.84 -73.92
C VAL A 639 -45.95 24.53 -75.40
N VAL A 640 -44.67 24.44 -75.79
CA VAL A 640 -44.25 23.87 -77.09
C VAL A 640 -43.58 22.54 -76.80
N ILE A 641 -43.96 21.48 -77.52
CA ILE A 641 -43.39 20.14 -77.37
C ILE A 641 -42.54 19.82 -78.60
N VAL A 642 -41.39 19.20 -78.36
CA VAL A 642 -40.54 18.57 -79.38
C VAL A 642 -40.08 17.19 -78.90
N SER A 643 -39.80 16.29 -79.85
CA SER A 643 -39.48 14.89 -79.53
C SER A 643 -37.99 14.57 -79.46
N ASP A 644 -37.11 15.50 -79.83
CA ASP A 644 -35.67 15.28 -79.85
C ASP A 644 -34.86 16.59 -79.77
N GLY A 645 -33.56 16.47 -79.49
CA GLY A 645 -32.66 17.61 -79.36
C GLY A 645 -32.45 18.43 -80.63
N TRP A 646 -32.59 17.82 -81.82
CA TRP A 646 -32.46 18.55 -83.09
C TRP A 646 -33.66 19.46 -83.35
N GLN A 647 -34.86 19.00 -83.00
CA GLN A 647 -36.07 19.80 -83.03
C GLN A 647 -35.99 20.93 -82.01
N ALA A 648 -35.47 20.67 -80.81
CA ALA A 648 -35.24 21.71 -79.81
C ALA A 648 -34.35 22.84 -80.35
N LEU A 649 -33.21 22.50 -80.98
CA LEU A 649 -32.31 23.47 -81.62
C LEU A 649 -32.98 24.28 -82.75
N LYS A 650 -33.92 23.69 -83.49
CA LYS A 650 -34.69 24.38 -84.53
C LYS A 650 -35.72 25.33 -83.92
N GLU A 651 -36.42 24.92 -82.87
CA GLU A 651 -37.48 25.73 -82.26
C GLU A 651 -36.91 26.95 -81.55
N VAL A 652 -35.79 26.83 -80.82
CA VAL A 652 -35.16 27.99 -80.16
C VAL A 652 -34.61 29.04 -81.15
N LYS A 653 -34.43 28.68 -82.43
CA LYS A 653 -34.05 29.62 -83.50
C LYS A 653 -35.24 30.35 -84.09
N LYS A 654 -36.45 29.77 -83.99
CA LYS A 654 -37.68 30.37 -84.49
C LYS A 654 -38.34 31.27 -83.46
N ASP A 655 -38.20 30.93 -82.18
CA ASP A 655 -38.97 31.54 -81.10
C ASP A 655 -38.16 31.59 -79.80
N THR A 656 -38.57 32.47 -78.88
CA THR A 656 -37.92 32.64 -77.57
C THR A 656 -38.70 31.89 -76.50
N PHE A 657 -37.98 31.24 -75.59
CA PHE A 657 -38.54 30.46 -74.49
C PHE A 657 -38.00 30.96 -73.16
N ASP A 658 -38.87 31.03 -72.15
CA ASP A 658 -38.50 31.43 -70.80
C ASP A 658 -37.81 30.28 -70.06
N LEU A 659 -38.13 29.03 -70.41
CA LEU A 659 -37.54 27.84 -69.80
C LEU A 659 -37.62 26.63 -70.73
N ILE A 660 -36.65 25.72 -70.62
CA ILE A 660 -36.64 24.44 -71.33
C ILE A 660 -36.64 23.29 -70.32
N LEU A 661 -37.60 22.37 -70.44
CA LEU A 661 -37.58 21.08 -69.77
C LEU A 661 -36.95 20.06 -70.72
N MET A 662 -35.83 19.46 -70.33
CA MET A 662 -34.98 18.65 -71.20
C MET A 662 -34.84 17.23 -70.65
N ASP A 663 -35.38 16.23 -71.34
CA ASP A 663 -35.05 14.84 -71.04
C ASP A 663 -33.57 14.56 -71.31
N ILE A 664 -32.90 13.97 -70.33
CA ILE A 664 -31.51 13.56 -70.47
C ILE A 664 -31.39 12.37 -71.44
N ASN A 665 -32.32 11.42 -71.36
CA ASN A 665 -32.23 10.13 -72.04
C ASN A 665 -33.10 10.10 -73.30
N MET A 666 -32.65 10.79 -74.35
CA MET A 666 -33.29 10.74 -75.67
C MET A 666 -32.42 9.98 -76.69
N PRO A 667 -33.02 9.19 -77.60
CA PRO A 667 -32.29 8.52 -78.67
C PRO A 667 -31.69 9.52 -79.67
N GLY A 668 -30.49 9.23 -80.14
CA GLY A 668 -29.74 10.14 -81.02
C GLY A 668 -28.96 11.17 -80.22
N MET A 669 -29.40 12.44 -80.25
CA MET A 669 -28.78 13.53 -79.48
C MET A 669 -29.37 13.56 -78.08
N ASN A 670 -28.57 13.22 -77.08
CA ASN A 670 -29.03 13.19 -75.68
C ASN A 670 -29.20 14.62 -75.12
N GLY A 671 -29.88 14.74 -73.97
CA GLY A 671 -30.19 16.05 -73.37
C GLY A 671 -28.95 16.87 -72.99
N PHE A 672 -27.85 16.21 -72.60
CA PHE A 672 -26.59 16.88 -72.26
C PHE A 672 -25.92 17.51 -73.49
N GLU A 673 -25.84 16.76 -74.59
CA GLU A 673 -25.32 17.24 -75.88
C GLU A 673 -26.18 18.36 -76.44
N THR A 674 -27.51 18.19 -76.37
CA THR A 674 -28.47 19.23 -76.76
C THR A 674 -28.24 20.51 -75.99
N THR A 675 -28.07 20.42 -74.67
CA THR A 675 -27.84 21.58 -73.79
C THR A 675 -26.52 22.27 -74.11
N ARG A 676 -25.42 21.52 -74.30
CA ARG A 676 -24.13 22.10 -74.69
C ARG A 676 -24.23 22.87 -76.01
N LEU A 677 -24.94 22.33 -77.00
CA LEU A 677 -25.17 23.00 -78.28
C LEU A 677 -26.03 24.27 -78.12
N LEU A 678 -27.13 24.20 -77.36
CA LEU A 678 -27.97 25.36 -77.04
C LEU A 678 -27.15 26.48 -76.38
N ARG A 679 -26.28 26.14 -75.41
CA ARG A 679 -25.40 27.11 -74.76
C ARG A 679 -24.36 27.70 -75.72
N SER A 680 -23.81 26.88 -76.63
CA SER A 680 -22.85 27.35 -77.64
C SER A 680 -23.48 28.30 -78.68
N GLU A 681 -24.78 28.16 -78.94
CA GLU A 681 -25.58 29.04 -79.80
C GLU A 681 -26.07 30.31 -79.06
N GLY A 682 -25.64 30.54 -77.82
CA GLY A 682 -25.95 31.75 -77.05
C GLY A 682 -27.32 31.74 -76.34
N ILE A 683 -27.97 30.58 -76.22
CA ILE A 683 -29.23 30.46 -75.47
C ILE A 683 -28.92 30.42 -73.98
N HIS A 684 -29.44 31.38 -73.22
CA HIS A 684 -29.20 31.52 -71.78
C HIS A 684 -30.42 31.24 -70.90
N CYS A 685 -31.58 30.95 -71.48
CA CYS A 685 -32.75 30.61 -70.67
C CYS A 685 -32.48 29.34 -69.82
N PRO A 686 -33.09 29.25 -68.62
CA PRO A 686 -32.95 28.09 -67.75
C PRO A 686 -33.31 26.78 -68.45
N ILE A 687 -32.45 25.76 -68.28
CA ILE A 687 -32.69 24.40 -68.77
C ILE A 687 -32.77 23.48 -67.55
N ILE A 688 -33.92 22.84 -67.32
CA ILE A 688 -34.11 21.86 -66.24
C ILE A 688 -34.04 20.46 -66.84
N ALA A 689 -33.14 19.63 -66.32
CA ALA A 689 -33.04 18.22 -66.66
C ALA A 689 -34.24 17.41 -66.14
N LEU A 690 -34.81 16.55 -66.98
CA LEU A 690 -35.73 15.49 -66.58
C LEU A 690 -34.98 14.15 -66.60
N THR A 691 -35.00 13.40 -65.50
CA THR A 691 -34.28 12.11 -65.40
C THR A 691 -35.11 11.03 -64.71
N ALA A 692 -34.82 9.75 -65.00
CA ALA A 692 -35.35 8.62 -64.22
C ALA A 692 -34.41 8.16 -63.08
N PHE A 693 -33.22 8.77 -62.96
CA PHE A 693 -32.18 8.40 -61.98
C PHE A 693 -32.21 9.31 -60.74
N ASP A 694 -31.63 8.84 -59.63
CA ASP A 694 -31.55 9.63 -58.39
C ASP A 694 -30.76 10.92 -58.63
N LYS A 695 -31.26 12.05 -58.12
CA LYS A 695 -30.72 13.40 -58.31
C LYS A 695 -29.22 13.46 -58.02
N ASN A 696 -28.75 12.74 -56.99
CA ASN A 696 -27.35 12.76 -56.56
C ASN A 696 -26.38 12.04 -57.52
N GLU A 697 -26.88 11.10 -58.34
CA GLU A 697 -26.03 10.28 -59.22
C GLU A 697 -25.65 11.04 -60.51
N LYS A 698 -26.51 11.95 -60.97
CA LYS A 698 -26.35 12.68 -62.24
C LYS A 698 -26.10 14.18 -62.10
N TRP A 699 -26.13 14.72 -60.87
CA TRP A 699 -25.92 16.15 -60.60
C TRP A 699 -24.62 16.74 -61.19
N PRO A 700 -23.45 16.06 -61.13
CA PRO A 700 -22.23 16.60 -61.71
C PRO A 700 -22.32 16.79 -63.24
N GLU A 701 -22.87 15.80 -63.95
CA GLU A 701 -23.03 15.83 -65.41
C GLU A 701 -24.05 16.89 -65.86
N VAL A 702 -25.12 17.10 -65.07
CA VAL A 702 -26.15 18.13 -65.32
C VAL A 702 -25.53 19.52 -65.29
N ILE A 703 -24.79 19.87 -64.24
CA ILE A 703 -24.14 21.18 -64.11
C ILE A 703 -23.09 21.38 -65.21
N GLU A 704 -22.25 20.37 -65.47
CA GLU A 704 -21.18 20.46 -66.47
C GLU A 704 -21.73 20.70 -67.89
N SER A 705 -22.92 20.17 -68.19
CA SER A 705 -23.58 20.41 -69.50
C SER A 705 -24.16 21.81 -69.67
N GLY A 706 -24.28 22.59 -68.59
CA GLY A 706 -24.86 23.94 -68.58
C GLY A 706 -26.36 24.00 -68.25
N MET A 707 -26.93 22.93 -67.70
CA MET A 707 -28.30 22.90 -67.16
C MET A 707 -28.34 23.53 -65.76
N ASN A 708 -29.51 23.98 -65.34
CA ASN A 708 -29.72 24.83 -64.15
C ASN A 708 -30.29 24.05 -62.95
N ASP A 709 -31.11 23.03 -63.20
CA ASP A 709 -31.65 22.16 -62.16
C ASP A 709 -32.00 20.79 -62.73
N ILE A 710 -32.41 19.87 -61.85
CA ILE A 710 -32.83 18.52 -62.21
C ILE A 710 -34.12 18.15 -61.48
N LEU A 711 -35.01 17.51 -62.22
CA LEU A 711 -36.29 16.98 -61.79
C LEU A 711 -36.37 15.48 -62.12
N VAL A 712 -36.72 14.67 -61.12
CA VAL A 712 -36.79 13.21 -61.28
C VAL A 712 -38.21 12.82 -61.70
N LYS A 713 -38.32 12.00 -62.75
CA LYS A 713 -39.55 11.42 -63.27
C LYS A 713 -39.91 10.14 -62.48
N PRO A 714 -41.19 9.92 -62.13
CA PRO A 714 -42.33 10.81 -62.31
C PRO A 714 -42.33 11.96 -61.28
N PHE A 715 -42.75 13.15 -61.71
CA PHE A 715 -42.86 14.33 -60.84
C PHE A 715 -44.31 14.79 -60.71
N GLU A 716 -44.63 15.35 -59.54
CA GLU A 716 -45.94 15.94 -59.26
C GLU A 716 -46.03 17.38 -59.78
N ALA A 717 -47.26 17.84 -59.99
CA ALA A 717 -47.54 19.19 -60.50
C ALA A 717 -46.94 20.29 -59.62
N THR A 718 -47.05 20.14 -58.30
CA THR A 718 -46.50 21.05 -57.29
C THR A 718 -44.99 21.18 -57.42
N HIS A 719 -44.28 20.05 -57.46
CA HIS A 719 -42.82 20.03 -57.54
C HIS A 719 -42.30 20.56 -58.88
N LEU A 720 -42.99 20.28 -59.99
CA LEU A 720 -42.66 20.88 -61.28
C LEU A 720 -42.75 22.42 -61.24
N VAL A 721 -43.84 22.95 -60.66
CA VAL A 721 -44.05 24.41 -60.53
C VAL A 721 -43.02 25.05 -59.58
N GLU A 722 -42.64 24.38 -58.49
CA GLU A 722 -41.58 24.83 -57.58
C GLU A 722 -40.25 25.03 -58.32
N VAL A 723 -39.82 24.00 -59.05
CA VAL A 723 -38.53 24.04 -59.74
C VAL A 723 -38.54 25.06 -60.88
N ILE A 724 -39.65 25.19 -61.61
CA ILE A 724 -39.82 26.23 -62.63
C ILE A 724 -39.74 27.63 -62.00
N THR A 725 -40.54 27.89 -60.96
CA THR A 725 -40.58 29.20 -60.30
C THR A 725 -39.21 29.59 -59.73
N LYS A 726 -38.49 28.65 -59.12
CA LYS A 726 -37.14 28.86 -58.59
C LYS A 726 -36.13 29.27 -59.66
N ASN A 727 -36.23 28.72 -60.86
CA ASN A 727 -35.25 28.94 -61.93
C ASN A 727 -35.60 30.15 -62.83
N LEU A 728 -36.79 30.73 -62.66
CA LEU A 728 -37.24 31.94 -63.36
C LEU A 728 -37.01 33.23 -62.56
N GLN A 729 -36.60 33.13 -61.28
CA GLN A 729 -36.14 34.25 -60.43
C GLN A 729 -34.66 34.55 -60.68
#